data_AF-A0A162ILV7-F1
#
_entry.id   AF-A0A162ILV7-F1
#
_cell.length_a   1.000
_cell.length_b   1.000
_cell.length_c   1.000
_cell.angle_alpha   90.00
_cell.angle_beta   90.00
_cell.angle_gamma   90.00
#
_symmetry.space_group_name_H-M   'P 1'
#
loop_
_entity.id
_entity.type
_entity.pdbx_description
1 polymer ?
#
loop_
_entity_poly.entity_id
_entity_poly.type
_entity_poly.pdbx_seq_one_letter_code
_entity_poly.pdbx_strand_id
1 'polypeptide(L)'
;MDPLDASLYQEMTSPPQLFEWAKTTLCREEDAACKSLLSRRSDTASLDLTWDVASGFLRLSWTSPLMLQDLQVSSSSRGRTEVGILSKDTPPNQQPHELGLSGLLIVLGEKDEPSATMFSFPSRHRLAGQFFSSRFLQPAGLHPTLQIRVSSNESPITDEQCAPFVFLSLPKVVFADRYQLADPLFLAAKNLRASRYTSVPVDLEAPAYTTDPWGSHLLLELAPPNSTRPGSWAAEVPLHVRYLEPAPRGARDASIPYPVVFWACESSANVDFANNPFERSGLGYDGLFTKTTVFWHVQPQPAAGDQLVLPISVPVLTDVADSWVGLGTAAAIVTGLAWVLWRIAAAFAVAGYASHGVYSRKVTSSKKKVQFRALAMVLTAHLEMDLHIWSRRPKYGIRAVSERIKLEQLEQELESIKQVVQPASSATTTTTAWTPPNPRAAIPALPDPQPAAVSVTTPQTPTPRESSVSQRSAQESERRLNTGPTEARILANHIVSGDDVEWYFAKYLQHYHRFLPVLRKRDPNDCYAANQTLFWLVIYVACRRDARDRSLLTVLTEHLEKDIWAMMSATALDFEAVHALLIMCSWPLPNIRFVTDPSPTFANIAVTTALSLGCHTAQGKNEQFLMGMRQHLQATDEEAAATWLACCMLAQRTSAAIGIPPPLTQHNDAKAKAVLQSSGWAELLMMHDVQRFLNRFGNAMYTHMTVHGGVHESEVAQWETEFESLKPLFGRYDSGELLPPPPQYFVSALWAAITKRGKGESNSSAITSDLSRFLLLAAQLEVQASYFMFPPHAPLSPSIKAHAVRIFNTARSIVSHSLDLETRTRFLAHCPQWVIRSNIDAASIIISILHSDCSPGMTEPDAQLLVQQACGAVLRASIRDADLAHRASIIMETFWSIRNLVPGFGPCPGSKTDRLAAGVTFWCLNKFRTALQDAQNSTDRVNSALELIKGRSAADAQSQTAATAPDKAAAASGPVVPDPIQEVDWSMFMDDFGWVSNDTVLLGLP
;
A
#
# COMPACT_ATOMS: atom_id res chain seq x y z
N MET A 1 -11.59 -21.80 4.98
CA MET A 1 -12.36 -21.75 3.71
C MET A 1 -11.34 -21.80 2.59
N ASP A 2 -11.61 -22.57 1.54
CA ASP A 2 -10.81 -22.52 0.32
C ASP A 2 -10.93 -21.10 -0.31
N PRO A 3 -9.95 -20.63 -1.10
CA PRO A 3 -10.08 -19.35 -1.78
C PRO A 3 -11.30 -19.38 -2.71
N LEU A 4 -12.17 -18.37 -2.60
CA LEU A 4 -13.39 -18.29 -3.41
C LEU A 4 -13.06 -18.28 -4.91
N ASP A 5 -13.64 -19.23 -5.64
CA ASP A 5 -13.60 -19.25 -7.10
C ASP A 5 -14.17 -17.93 -7.65
N ALA A 6 -13.44 -17.31 -8.57
CA ALA A 6 -13.74 -15.96 -9.06
C ALA A 6 -14.92 -15.95 -10.05
N SER A 7 -16.14 -16.22 -9.56
CA SER A 7 -17.36 -16.22 -10.37
C SER A 7 -17.78 -14.80 -10.75
N LEU A 8 -17.59 -14.43 -12.02
CA LEU A 8 -18.14 -13.20 -12.61
C LEU A 8 -19.48 -13.49 -13.30
N TYR A 9 -20.55 -12.79 -12.89
CA TYR A 9 -21.81 -12.76 -13.63
C TYR A 9 -21.94 -11.40 -14.34
N GLN A 10 -22.16 -11.42 -15.66
CA GLN A 10 -22.34 -10.22 -16.46
C GLN A 10 -23.41 -10.47 -17.54
N GLU A 11 -24.29 -9.49 -17.74
CA GLU A 11 -25.28 -9.50 -18.82
C GLU A 11 -24.58 -9.33 -20.18
N MET A 12 -24.70 -10.34 -21.05
CA MET A 12 -24.12 -10.32 -22.40
C MET A 12 -25.08 -9.65 -23.39
N THR A 13 -24.75 -8.44 -23.82
CA THR A 13 -25.57 -7.66 -24.77
C THR A 13 -25.64 -8.24 -26.19
N SER A 14 -24.72 -9.13 -26.59
CA SER A 14 -24.79 -9.83 -27.88
C SER A 14 -24.03 -11.17 -27.91
N PRO A 15 -24.66 -12.29 -27.48
CA PRO A 15 -24.07 -13.63 -27.57
C PRO A 15 -23.54 -14.04 -28.97
N PRO A 16 -24.20 -13.71 -30.11
CA PRO A 16 -23.75 -14.17 -31.43
C PRO A 16 -22.31 -13.77 -31.82
N GLN A 17 -21.81 -12.62 -31.36
CA GLN A 17 -20.44 -12.18 -31.64
C GLN A 17 -19.40 -13.10 -31.00
N LEU A 18 -19.67 -13.59 -29.79
CA LEU A 18 -18.77 -14.51 -29.09
C LEU A 18 -18.77 -15.90 -29.74
N PHE A 19 -19.91 -16.37 -30.25
CA PHE A 19 -19.98 -17.65 -30.96
C PHE A 19 -19.25 -17.61 -32.31
N GLU A 20 -19.30 -16.50 -33.06
CA GLU A 20 -18.48 -16.34 -34.27
C GLU A 20 -16.98 -16.20 -33.95
N TRP A 21 -16.60 -15.51 -32.85
CA TRP A 21 -15.22 -15.49 -32.37
C TRP A 21 -14.74 -16.90 -31.98
N ALA A 22 -15.54 -17.67 -31.24
CA ALA A 22 -15.20 -19.04 -30.83
C ALA A 22 -15.07 -19.98 -32.04
N LYS A 23 -15.98 -19.85 -33.02
CA LYS A 23 -15.98 -20.59 -34.29
C LYS A 23 -14.79 -20.29 -35.19
N THR A 24 -14.23 -19.08 -35.11
CA THR A 24 -13.02 -18.68 -35.86
C THR A 24 -11.72 -18.93 -35.10
N THR A 25 -11.75 -18.97 -33.76
CA THR A 25 -10.54 -19.06 -32.92
C THR A 25 -10.29 -20.45 -32.33
N LEU A 26 -11.35 -21.22 -32.01
CA LEU A 26 -11.25 -22.51 -31.29
C LEU A 26 -11.42 -23.71 -32.22
N CYS A 27 -12.27 -23.61 -33.25
CA CYS A 27 -12.44 -24.68 -34.24
C CYS A 27 -11.32 -24.67 -35.28
N ARG A 28 -10.71 -25.84 -35.53
CA ARG A 28 -9.74 -26.00 -36.62
C ARG A 28 -10.43 -25.89 -37.99
N GLU A 29 -9.67 -25.58 -39.04
CA GLU A 29 -10.26 -25.37 -40.37
C GLU A 29 -11.02 -26.60 -40.89
N GLU A 30 -10.46 -27.79 -40.65
CA GLU A 30 -10.98 -29.11 -41.01
C GLU A 30 -12.18 -29.56 -40.15
N ASP A 31 -12.41 -28.95 -38.98
CA ASP A 31 -13.42 -29.41 -38.02
C ASP A 31 -14.81 -28.83 -38.33
N ALA A 32 -15.47 -29.45 -39.31
CA ALA A 32 -16.82 -29.12 -39.71
C ALA A 32 -17.85 -29.34 -38.58
N ALA A 33 -17.60 -30.27 -37.65
CA ALA A 33 -18.52 -30.56 -36.55
C ALA A 33 -18.49 -29.44 -35.49
N CYS A 34 -17.31 -29.01 -35.07
CA CYS A 34 -17.11 -27.86 -34.18
C CYS A 34 -17.72 -26.58 -34.77
N LYS A 35 -17.41 -26.29 -36.05
CA LYS A 35 -17.96 -25.12 -36.75
C LYS A 35 -19.49 -25.14 -36.83
N SER A 36 -20.08 -26.29 -37.15
CA SER A 36 -21.53 -26.53 -37.21
C SER A 36 -22.21 -26.44 -35.84
N LEU A 37 -21.52 -26.85 -34.77
CA LEU A 37 -22.06 -26.77 -33.40
C LEU A 37 -22.21 -25.31 -32.95
N LEU A 38 -21.18 -24.48 -33.20
CA LEU A 38 -21.17 -23.07 -32.78
C LEU A 38 -22.02 -22.17 -33.68
N SER A 39 -22.11 -22.44 -34.99
CA SER A 39 -22.95 -21.65 -35.91
C SER A 39 -24.46 -21.82 -35.69
N ARG A 40 -24.90 -22.79 -34.87
CA ARG A 40 -26.31 -23.09 -34.58
C ARG A 40 -26.84 -22.43 -33.28
N ARG A 41 -26.12 -21.47 -32.68
CA ARG A 41 -26.34 -21.03 -31.28
C ARG A 41 -26.50 -19.50 -31.07
N SER A 42 -27.21 -18.83 -31.98
CA SER A 42 -27.69 -17.45 -31.73
C SER A 42 -28.54 -17.33 -30.47
N ASP A 43 -29.35 -18.36 -30.18
CA ASP A 43 -30.46 -18.33 -29.22
C ASP A 43 -30.04 -18.87 -27.84
N THR A 44 -28.84 -18.51 -27.40
CA THR A 44 -28.27 -18.94 -26.12
C THR A 44 -28.89 -18.15 -24.96
N ALA A 45 -29.55 -18.84 -24.04
CA ALA A 45 -30.24 -18.25 -22.87
C ALA A 45 -29.32 -18.06 -21.67
N SER A 46 -28.32 -18.94 -21.49
CA SER A 46 -27.20 -18.72 -20.58
C SER A 46 -25.91 -19.30 -21.16
N LEU A 47 -24.80 -18.62 -20.92
CA LEU A 47 -23.46 -19.09 -21.26
C LEU A 47 -22.60 -19.09 -19.99
N ASP A 48 -21.75 -20.11 -19.87
CA ASP A 48 -20.86 -20.40 -18.76
C ASP A 48 -19.50 -20.79 -19.32
N LEU A 49 -18.44 -20.31 -18.66
CA LEU A 49 -17.06 -20.63 -19.01
C LEU A 49 -16.32 -21.06 -17.73
N THR A 50 -16.12 -22.37 -17.57
CA THR A 50 -15.32 -22.92 -16.48
C THR A 50 -13.89 -23.15 -16.97
N TRP A 51 -12.88 -22.66 -16.24
CA TRP A 51 -11.47 -22.97 -16.48
C TRP A 51 -10.89 -23.73 -15.30
N ASP A 52 -10.48 -24.98 -15.50
CA ASP A 52 -9.76 -25.73 -14.48
C ASP A 52 -8.26 -25.49 -14.60
N VAL A 53 -7.68 -24.86 -13.56
CA VAL A 53 -6.25 -24.53 -13.48
C VAL A 53 -5.36 -25.77 -13.32
N ALA A 54 -5.88 -26.85 -12.73
CA ALA A 54 -5.11 -28.07 -12.47
C ALA A 54 -5.01 -28.99 -13.70
N SER A 55 -6.05 -29.05 -14.53
CA SER A 55 -6.08 -29.86 -15.76
C SER A 55 -5.87 -29.07 -17.05
N GLY A 56 -6.00 -27.73 -17.03
CA GLY A 56 -5.83 -26.87 -18.19
C GLY A 56 -6.99 -26.92 -19.20
N PHE A 57 -8.17 -27.40 -18.79
CA PHE A 57 -9.35 -27.47 -19.65
C PHE A 57 -10.23 -26.21 -19.53
N LEU A 58 -10.49 -25.58 -20.68
CA LEU A 58 -11.58 -24.61 -20.83
C LEU A 58 -12.87 -25.37 -21.21
N ARG A 59 -13.89 -25.32 -20.35
CA ARG A 59 -15.22 -25.84 -20.61
C ARG A 59 -16.17 -24.68 -20.86
N LEU A 60 -16.63 -24.52 -22.10
CA LEU A 60 -17.77 -23.66 -22.41
C LEU A 60 -19.04 -24.50 -22.30
N SER A 61 -19.98 -24.09 -21.45
CA SER A 61 -21.29 -24.72 -21.29
C SER A 61 -22.37 -23.68 -21.61
N TRP A 62 -23.43 -24.05 -22.33
CA TRP A 62 -24.54 -23.14 -22.60
C TRP A 62 -25.89 -23.82 -22.48
N THR A 63 -26.90 -23.02 -22.14
CA THR A 63 -28.30 -23.43 -22.20
C THR A 63 -29.01 -22.67 -23.32
N SER A 64 -30.00 -23.32 -23.93
CA SER A 64 -30.89 -22.74 -24.93
C SER A 64 -32.33 -23.10 -24.54
N PRO A 65 -33.35 -22.38 -25.04
CA PRO A 65 -34.74 -22.83 -24.94
C PRO A 65 -34.92 -24.27 -25.44
N LEU A 66 -35.93 -24.97 -24.92
CA LEU A 66 -36.25 -26.34 -25.35
C LEU A 66 -36.67 -26.34 -26.82
N MET A 67 -35.84 -26.92 -27.67
CA MET A 67 -36.02 -26.99 -29.13
C MET A 67 -35.60 -28.36 -29.65
N LEU A 68 -36.19 -28.78 -30.77
CA LEU A 68 -35.78 -29.98 -31.51
C LEU A 68 -34.35 -29.78 -32.08
N GLN A 69 -33.50 -30.80 -32.03
CA GLN A 69 -32.11 -30.69 -32.48
C GLN A 69 -31.63 -31.97 -33.18
N ASP A 70 -31.07 -31.81 -34.39
CA ASP A 70 -30.45 -32.92 -35.12
C ASP A 70 -29.09 -33.27 -34.53
N LEU A 71 -29.02 -34.44 -33.89
CA LEU A 71 -27.79 -35.02 -33.35
C LEU A 71 -27.08 -35.86 -34.42
N GLN A 72 -25.93 -35.38 -34.88
CA GLN A 72 -25.02 -36.13 -35.74
C GLN A 72 -23.65 -36.19 -35.07
N VAL A 73 -23.15 -37.42 -34.85
CA VAL A 73 -21.85 -37.70 -34.22
C VAL A 73 -21.14 -38.76 -35.04
N SER A 74 -19.89 -38.51 -35.41
CA SER A 74 -19.02 -39.46 -36.12
C SER A 74 -18.00 -40.05 -35.16
N SER A 75 -17.63 -41.31 -35.35
CA SER A 75 -16.57 -41.95 -34.56
C SER A 75 -15.19 -41.36 -34.86
N SER A 76 -14.38 -41.17 -33.81
CA SER A 76 -13.00 -40.70 -33.91
C SER A 76 -12.01 -41.87 -34.00
N SER A 77 -11.10 -41.84 -34.98
CA SER A 77 -9.99 -42.79 -35.06
C SER A 77 -8.87 -42.52 -34.03
N ARG A 78 -9.00 -41.47 -33.22
CA ARG A 78 -8.03 -41.08 -32.19
C ARG A 78 -8.55 -41.19 -30.75
N GLY A 79 -9.80 -41.65 -30.54
CA GLY A 79 -10.36 -41.80 -29.20
C GLY A 79 -11.76 -42.40 -29.17
N ARG A 80 -12.10 -43.06 -28.05
CA ARG A 80 -13.41 -43.66 -27.78
C ARG A 80 -14.52 -42.62 -27.94
N THR A 81 -15.55 -42.94 -28.71
CA THR A 81 -16.67 -42.02 -29.00
C THR A 81 -17.96 -42.61 -28.44
N GLU A 82 -18.44 -42.05 -27.34
CA GLU A 82 -19.67 -42.48 -26.66
C GLU A 82 -20.83 -41.52 -26.97
N VAL A 83 -22.02 -42.07 -27.20
CA VAL A 83 -23.24 -41.29 -27.46
C VAL A 83 -24.35 -41.81 -26.54
N GLY A 84 -24.87 -40.91 -25.69
CA GLY A 84 -25.98 -41.18 -24.78
C GLY A 84 -27.19 -40.31 -25.08
N ILE A 85 -28.38 -40.91 -25.11
CA ILE A 85 -29.67 -40.22 -25.11
C ILE A 85 -30.35 -40.60 -23.79
N LEU A 86 -30.50 -39.63 -22.89
CA LEU A 86 -31.01 -39.83 -21.53
C LEU A 86 -32.21 -38.92 -21.26
N SER A 87 -33.26 -39.49 -20.67
CA SER A 87 -34.43 -38.82 -20.12
C SER A 87 -34.36 -38.72 -18.60
N LYS A 88 -35.10 -37.77 -18.03
CA LYS A 88 -35.34 -37.70 -16.58
C LYS A 88 -36.41 -38.73 -16.21
N ASP A 89 -36.00 -39.71 -15.43
CA ASP A 89 -36.81 -40.86 -15.03
C ASP A 89 -36.70 -41.13 -13.53
N THR A 90 -37.43 -42.13 -13.04
CA THR A 90 -37.43 -42.55 -11.63
C THR A 90 -36.94 -44.00 -11.52
N PRO A 91 -35.64 -44.23 -11.28
CA PRO A 91 -35.10 -45.57 -11.03
C PRO A 91 -35.85 -46.31 -9.91
N PRO A 92 -36.08 -47.63 -10.03
CA PRO A 92 -36.85 -48.40 -9.05
C PRO A 92 -36.21 -48.47 -7.64
N ASN A 93 -34.94 -48.07 -7.50
CA ASN A 93 -34.18 -48.01 -6.24
C ASN A 93 -33.73 -46.56 -5.87
N GLN A 94 -34.26 -45.53 -6.54
CA GLN A 94 -33.87 -44.13 -6.32
C GLN A 94 -34.14 -43.69 -4.88
N GLN A 95 -33.14 -43.09 -4.22
CA GLN A 95 -33.30 -42.55 -2.87
C GLN A 95 -33.96 -41.16 -2.88
N PRO A 96 -34.61 -40.74 -1.78
CA PRO A 96 -35.19 -39.40 -1.68
C PRO A 96 -34.18 -38.30 -2.02
N HIS A 97 -34.57 -37.39 -2.90
CA HIS A 97 -33.77 -36.24 -3.37
C HIS A 97 -32.55 -36.56 -4.24
N GLU A 98 -32.44 -37.77 -4.79
CA GLU A 98 -31.57 -38.03 -5.94
C GLU A 98 -32.19 -37.52 -7.25
N LEU A 99 -31.35 -37.32 -8.28
CA LEU A 99 -31.71 -37.06 -9.66
C LEU A 99 -31.51 -38.33 -10.50
N GLY A 100 -32.62 -38.99 -10.84
CA GLY A 100 -32.63 -40.14 -11.74
C GLY A 100 -32.56 -39.76 -13.23
N LEU A 101 -31.70 -40.45 -13.98
CA LEU A 101 -31.69 -40.45 -15.44
C LEU A 101 -31.75 -41.88 -15.96
N SER A 102 -32.48 -42.12 -17.06
CA SER A 102 -32.46 -43.39 -17.78
C SER A 102 -32.40 -43.16 -19.29
N GLY A 103 -32.02 -44.18 -20.06
CA GLY A 103 -32.04 -44.10 -21.51
C GLY A 103 -31.08 -45.08 -22.18
N LEU A 104 -30.51 -44.66 -23.31
CA LEU A 104 -29.71 -45.48 -24.21
C LEU A 104 -28.32 -44.90 -24.39
N LEU A 105 -27.27 -45.73 -24.22
CA LEU A 105 -25.87 -45.35 -24.43
C LEU A 105 -25.18 -46.38 -25.33
N ILE A 106 -24.57 -45.89 -26.41
CA ILE A 106 -23.78 -46.67 -27.37
C ILE A 106 -22.35 -46.14 -27.45
N VAL A 107 -21.39 -47.02 -27.75
CA VAL A 107 -19.99 -46.64 -28.02
C VAL A 107 -19.69 -46.97 -29.47
N LEU A 108 -19.49 -45.94 -30.28
CA LEU A 108 -19.43 -46.04 -31.74
C LEU A 108 -18.18 -46.80 -32.17
N GLY A 109 -18.38 -48.00 -32.75
CA GLY A 109 -17.31 -48.91 -33.16
C GLY A 109 -16.93 -49.99 -32.14
N GLU A 110 -17.53 -49.99 -30.94
CA GLU A 110 -17.41 -51.10 -29.97
C GLU A 110 -18.69 -51.94 -29.84
N LYS A 111 -19.86 -51.35 -30.11
CA LYS A 111 -21.16 -52.02 -30.09
C LYS A 111 -21.98 -51.61 -31.30
N ASP A 112 -22.70 -52.58 -31.88
CA ASP A 112 -23.65 -52.34 -32.97
C ASP A 112 -25.02 -51.85 -32.46
N GLU A 113 -25.38 -52.15 -31.21
CA GLU A 113 -26.65 -51.78 -30.58
C GLU A 113 -26.46 -50.94 -29.30
N PRO A 114 -27.39 -50.01 -28.99
CA PRO A 114 -27.32 -49.18 -27.78
C PRO A 114 -27.72 -49.96 -26.52
N SER A 115 -26.91 -49.83 -25.46
CA SER A 115 -27.20 -50.40 -24.14
C SER A 115 -28.13 -49.51 -23.32
N ALA A 116 -29.21 -50.08 -22.79
CA ALA A 116 -30.03 -49.44 -21.75
C ALA A 116 -29.16 -49.12 -20.53
N THR A 117 -29.20 -47.86 -20.08
CA THR A 117 -28.33 -47.32 -19.03
C THR A 117 -29.16 -46.45 -18.08
N MET A 118 -28.82 -46.48 -16.80
CA MET A 118 -29.54 -45.78 -15.73
C MET A 118 -28.55 -45.23 -14.70
N PHE A 119 -28.77 -43.99 -14.27
CA PHE A 119 -27.95 -43.28 -13.30
C PHE A 119 -28.84 -42.65 -12.21
N SER A 120 -28.30 -42.50 -11.00
CA SER A 120 -28.91 -41.71 -9.93
C SER A 120 -27.81 -40.89 -9.25
N PHE A 121 -28.08 -39.62 -8.97
CA PHE A 121 -27.10 -38.70 -8.39
C PHE A 121 -27.69 -37.94 -7.19
N PRO A 122 -27.06 -37.92 -6.00
CA PRO A 122 -27.57 -37.16 -4.86
C PRO A 122 -27.52 -35.65 -5.15
N SER A 123 -28.59 -34.91 -4.83
CA SER A 123 -28.65 -33.46 -5.02
C SER A 123 -28.58 -32.70 -3.71
N ARG A 124 -27.61 -31.77 -3.58
CA ARG A 124 -27.64 -30.74 -2.52
C ARG A 124 -28.79 -29.76 -2.72
N HIS A 125 -29.21 -29.53 -3.97
CA HIS A 125 -30.27 -28.57 -4.31
C HIS A 125 -31.64 -29.25 -4.35
N ARG A 126 -32.57 -28.74 -3.55
CA ARG A 126 -33.89 -29.31 -3.31
C ARG A 126 -34.93 -28.18 -3.33
N LEU A 127 -36.21 -28.53 -3.48
CA LEU A 127 -37.30 -27.55 -3.43
C LEU A 127 -37.97 -27.61 -2.06
N ALA A 128 -38.09 -26.47 -1.38
CA ALA A 128 -38.70 -26.37 -0.04
C ALA A 128 -40.23 -26.53 -0.03
N GLY A 129 -40.89 -26.56 -1.19
CA GLY A 129 -42.36 -26.50 -1.31
C GLY A 129 -42.98 -25.15 -0.92
N GLN A 130 -42.15 -24.19 -0.52
CA GLN A 130 -42.51 -22.83 -0.10
C GLN A 130 -42.33 -21.84 -1.26
N PHE A 131 -43.00 -20.69 -1.17
CA PHE A 131 -42.93 -19.61 -2.16
C PHE A 131 -42.50 -18.29 -1.52
N PHE A 132 -41.88 -17.40 -2.31
CA PHE A 132 -41.65 -16.02 -1.89
C PHE A 132 -41.93 -15.02 -3.01
N SER A 133 -42.23 -13.78 -2.63
CA SER A 133 -42.34 -12.63 -3.54
C SER A 133 -41.47 -11.48 -3.04
N SER A 134 -40.96 -10.65 -3.94
CA SER A 134 -40.07 -9.53 -3.62
C SER A 134 -40.57 -8.24 -4.27
N ARG A 135 -40.49 -7.12 -3.56
CA ARG A 135 -40.91 -5.80 -4.07
C ARG A 135 -40.21 -4.67 -3.32
N PHE A 136 -40.01 -3.53 -3.98
CA PHE A 136 -39.66 -2.30 -3.26
C PHE A 136 -40.87 -1.70 -2.54
N LEU A 137 -40.65 -1.22 -1.32
CA LEU A 137 -41.62 -0.38 -0.61
C LEU A 137 -41.70 1.00 -1.29
N GLN A 138 -42.90 1.58 -1.30
CA GLN A 138 -43.18 2.85 -1.97
C GLN A 138 -43.65 3.91 -0.94
N PRO A 139 -43.26 5.19 -1.08
CA PRO A 139 -42.41 5.73 -2.15
C PRO A 139 -40.93 5.35 -2.00
N ALA A 140 -40.32 4.88 -3.10
CA ALA A 140 -38.88 4.59 -3.14
C ALA A 140 -38.08 5.88 -3.39
N GLY A 141 -37.40 6.38 -2.35
CA GLY A 141 -36.40 7.45 -2.46
C GLY A 141 -35.00 6.91 -2.81
N LEU A 142 -33.95 7.67 -2.51
CA LEU A 142 -32.55 7.22 -2.65
C LEU A 142 -32.16 6.08 -1.70
N HIS A 143 -32.99 5.76 -0.71
CA HIS A 143 -32.83 4.65 0.24
C HIS A 143 -34.00 3.63 0.11
N PRO A 144 -34.14 2.91 -1.00
CA PRO A 144 -35.22 1.95 -1.20
C PRO A 144 -35.11 0.77 -0.24
N THR A 145 -36.22 0.39 0.39
CA THR A 145 -36.30 -0.86 1.18
C THR A 145 -36.92 -1.97 0.32
N LEU A 146 -36.18 -3.06 0.13
CA LEU A 146 -36.64 -4.27 -0.53
C LEU A 146 -37.36 -5.18 0.48
N GLN A 147 -38.67 -5.35 0.32
CA GLN A 147 -39.46 -6.27 1.12
C GLN A 147 -39.53 -7.64 0.43
N ILE A 148 -39.14 -8.69 1.16
CA ILE A 148 -39.14 -10.09 0.71
C ILE A 148 -40.16 -10.83 1.59
N ARG A 149 -41.23 -11.34 0.98
CA ARG A 149 -42.34 -12.01 1.68
C ARG A 149 -42.33 -13.50 1.41
N VAL A 150 -42.18 -14.31 2.44
CA VAL A 150 -42.07 -15.78 2.37
C VAL A 150 -43.37 -16.42 2.87
N SER A 151 -43.79 -17.54 2.27
CA SER A 151 -45.10 -18.17 2.51
C SER A 151 -45.24 -18.89 3.85
N SER A 152 -44.13 -19.36 4.44
CA SER A 152 -44.10 -20.01 5.76
C SER A 152 -42.82 -19.63 6.53
N ASN A 153 -42.87 -19.73 7.85
CA ASN A 153 -41.74 -19.60 8.78
C ASN A 153 -41.20 -20.95 9.28
N GLU A 154 -41.78 -22.07 8.85
CA GLU A 154 -41.33 -23.42 9.23
C GLU A 154 -40.14 -23.90 8.39
N SER A 155 -39.24 -24.66 9.02
CA SER A 155 -38.11 -25.33 8.34
C SER A 155 -38.61 -26.49 7.45
N PRO A 156 -37.97 -26.76 6.29
CA PRO A 156 -38.31 -27.91 5.45
C PRO A 156 -37.91 -29.28 6.05
N ILE A 157 -37.07 -29.30 7.09
CA ILE A 157 -36.70 -30.50 7.86
C ILE A 157 -36.80 -30.19 9.37
N THR A 158 -37.29 -31.13 10.18
CA THR A 158 -37.38 -31.02 11.64
C THR A 158 -36.10 -31.39 12.40
N ASP A 159 -35.28 -32.27 11.82
CA ASP A 159 -34.25 -33.03 12.54
C ASP A 159 -32.81 -32.49 12.31
N GLU A 160 -32.64 -31.50 11.43
CA GLU A 160 -31.34 -30.89 11.09
C GLU A 160 -31.31 -29.39 11.36
N GLN A 161 -30.11 -28.83 11.58
CA GLN A 161 -29.93 -27.40 11.86
C GLN A 161 -30.03 -26.57 10.56
N CYS A 162 -31.27 -26.27 10.17
CA CYS A 162 -31.60 -25.41 9.03
C CYS A 162 -31.73 -23.93 9.43
N ALA A 163 -31.21 -23.02 8.60
CA ALA A 163 -31.45 -21.58 8.71
C ALA A 163 -31.82 -20.97 7.34
N PRO A 164 -32.72 -19.96 7.30
CA PRO A 164 -33.13 -19.32 6.06
C PRO A 164 -32.19 -18.17 5.68
N PHE A 165 -31.83 -18.11 4.40
CA PHE A 165 -30.94 -17.12 3.82
C PHE A 165 -31.56 -16.45 2.59
N VAL A 166 -31.07 -15.25 2.28
CA VAL A 166 -31.24 -14.62 0.98
C VAL A 166 -29.89 -14.22 0.39
N PHE A 167 -29.69 -14.53 -0.89
CA PHE A 167 -28.61 -14.02 -1.70
C PHE A 167 -29.12 -12.96 -2.70
N LEU A 168 -28.42 -11.84 -2.77
CA LEU A 168 -28.74 -10.68 -3.60
C LEU A 168 -27.57 -10.35 -4.54
N SER A 169 -27.88 -10.25 -5.83
CA SER A 169 -26.97 -9.75 -6.87
C SER A 169 -27.44 -8.37 -7.32
N LEU A 170 -26.79 -7.32 -6.81
CA LEU A 170 -27.21 -5.94 -6.98
C LEU A 170 -26.40 -5.28 -8.11
N PRO A 171 -27.02 -4.78 -9.20
CA PRO A 171 -26.32 -4.02 -10.24
C PRO A 171 -25.88 -2.65 -9.68
N LYS A 172 -24.83 -2.04 -10.24
CA LYS A 172 -24.16 -0.84 -9.68
C LYS A 172 -25.03 0.38 -9.42
N VAL A 173 -26.25 0.43 -9.96
CA VAL A 173 -27.28 1.43 -9.61
C VAL A 173 -27.65 1.36 -8.13
N VAL A 174 -27.64 0.16 -7.53
CA VAL A 174 -28.07 -0.10 -6.15
C VAL A 174 -27.00 -0.87 -5.38
N PHE A 175 -26.82 -0.52 -4.11
CA PHE A 175 -25.90 -1.20 -3.20
C PHE A 175 -26.50 -1.33 -1.80
N ALA A 176 -25.87 -2.15 -0.98
CA ALA A 176 -26.18 -2.26 0.44
C ALA A 176 -25.08 -1.56 1.25
N ASP A 177 -25.47 -0.79 2.28
CA ASP A 177 -24.49 -0.27 3.22
C ASP A 177 -24.11 -1.36 4.24
N ARG A 178 -22.82 -1.70 4.28
CA ARG A 178 -22.27 -2.68 5.22
C ARG A 178 -22.32 -2.19 6.67
N TYR A 179 -22.25 -0.88 6.91
CA TYR A 179 -22.26 -0.34 8.28
C TYR A 179 -23.67 -0.36 8.87
N GLN A 180 -24.68 0.08 8.11
CA GLN A 180 -26.09 -0.09 8.47
C GLN A 180 -26.47 -1.58 8.70
N LEU A 181 -25.92 -2.50 7.90
CA LEU A 181 -26.14 -3.95 8.05
C LEU A 181 -25.22 -4.63 9.09
N ALA A 182 -24.49 -3.87 9.90
CA ALA A 182 -23.66 -4.40 10.99
C ALA A 182 -24.33 -4.31 12.38
N ASP A 183 -25.35 -3.46 12.58
CA ASP A 183 -26.05 -3.33 13.87
C ASP A 183 -27.06 -4.48 14.09
N PRO A 184 -26.88 -5.34 15.12
CA PRO A 184 -27.80 -6.43 15.41
C PRO A 184 -29.21 -5.97 15.79
N LEU A 185 -29.38 -4.78 16.40
CA LEU A 185 -30.70 -4.27 16.80
C LEU A 185 -31.49 -3.82 15.58
N PHE A 186 -30.85 -3.10 14.67
CA PHE A 186 -31.42 -2.70 13.38
C PHE A 186 -31.77 -3.91 12.50
N LEU A 187 -30.90 -4.93 12.43
CA LEU A 187 -31.20 -6.18 11.72
C LEU A 187 -32.42 -6.92 12.32
N ALA A 188 -32.47 -7.05 13.66
CA ALA A 188 -33.57 -7.72 14.34
C ALA A 188 -34.93 -7.02 14.09
N ALA A 189 -34.95 -5.68 14.06
CA ALA A 189 -36.13 -4.89 13.71
C ALA A 189 -36.62 -5.06 12.26
N LYS A 190 -35.85 -5.76 11.42
CA LYS A 190 -36.10 -6.00 9.99
C LYS A 190 -36.31 -7.47 9.62
N ASN A 191 -36.44 -8.35 10.63
CA ASN A 191 -36.47 -9.82 10.48
C ASN A 191 -35.22 -10.35 9.76
N LEU A 192 -34.06 -9.76 10.05
CA LEU A 192 -32.73 -10.19 9.64
C LEU A 192 -31.93 -10.63 10.89
N ARG A 193 -31.03 -11.61 10.73
CA ARG A 193 -30.20 -12.13 11.83
C ARG A 193 -28.74 -11.71 11.73
N ALA A 194 -28.18 -11.73 10.53
CA ALA A 194 -26.79 -11.34 10.27
C ALA A 194 -26.57 -11.02 8.77
N SER A 195 -25.73 -10.03 8.47
CA SER A 195 -25.03 -10.00 7.18
C SER A 195 -23.86 -10.98 7.24
N ARG A 196 -23.90 -12.03 6.41
CA ARG A 196 -22.90 -13.12 6.42
C ARG A 196 -21.79 -12.92 5.40
N TYR A 197 -22.10 -12.27 4.27
CA TYR A 197 -21.12 -11.93 3.24
C TYR A 197 -21.53 -10.66 2.51
N THR A 198 -20.56 -9.82 2.14
CA THR A 198 -20.73 -8.65 1.29
C THR A 198 -19.47 -8.48 0.44
N SER A 199 -19.61 -8.13 -0.84
CA SER A 199 -18.46 -7.94 -1.74
C SER A 199 -17.54 -6.77 -1.34
N VAL A 200 -16.26 -6.92 -1.68
CA VAL A 200 -15.10 -6.10 -1.25
C VAL A 200 -15.07 -4.71 -1.92
N PRO A 201 -14.55 -3.69 -1.21
CA PRO A 201 -15.40 -2.64 -0.63
C PRO A 201 -16.25 -1.89 -1.68
N VAL A 202 -17.51 -1.65 -1.31
CA VAL A 202 -18.39 -0.75 -2.04
C VAL A 202 -18.11 0.69 -1.59
N ASP A 203 -17.59 1.53 -2.48
CA ASP A 203 -17.58 2.98 -2.28
C ASP A 203 -19.04 3.47 -2.12
N LEU A 204 -19.35 4.16 -1.03
CA LEU A 204 -20.72 4.58 -0.69
C LEU A 204 -21.09 5.96 -1.29
N GLU A 205 -20.11 6.74 -1.73
CA GLU A 205 -20.30 8.12 -2.21
C GLU A 205 -20.17 8.23 -3.75
N ALA A 206 -19.46 7.32 -4.41
CA ALA A 206 -19.25 7.35 -5.85
C ALA A 206 -20.56 7.26 -6.67
N PRO A 207 -20.74 8.07 -7.72
CA PRO A 207 -21.86 7.92 -8.66
C PRO A 207 -21.70 6.67 -9.56
N ALA A 208 -22.80 6.20 -10.14
CA ALA A 208 -22.81 4.98 -10.96
C ALA A 208 -21.98 5.11 -12.26
N TYR A 209 -21.76 6.35 -12.74
CA TYR A 209 -20.96 6.66 -13.93
C TYR A 209 -19.44 6.74 -13.66
N THR A 210 -18.99 6.70 -12.40
CA THR A 210 -17.57 6.51 -12.04
C THR A 210 -17.31 5.17 -11.34
N THR A 211 -18.29 4.25 -11.37
CA THR A 211 -18.17 2.91 -10.78
C THR A 211 -17.86 1.90 -11.88
N ASP A 212 -16.63 1.37 -11.89
CA ASP A 212 -16.18 0.38 -12.88
C ASP A 212 -16.77 -1.04 -12.69
N PRO A 213 -16.92 -1.58 -11.45
CA PRO A 213 -17.55 -2.88 -11.25
C PRO A 213 -19.02 -2.90 -11.68
N TRP A 214 -19.51 -4.05 -12.20
CA TRP A 214 -20.91 -4.22 -12.60
C TRP A 214 -21.89 -4.03 -11.44
N GLY A 215 -21.50 -4.35 -10.21
CA GLY A 215 -22.41 -4.41 -9.07
C GLY A 215 -21.77 -4.94 -7.78
N SER A 216 -22.60 -5.45 -6.88
CA SER A 216 -22.20 -6.01 -5.58
C SER A 216 -23.03 -7.25 -5.22
N HIS A 217 -22.49 -8.11 -4.36
CA HIS A 217 -23.18 -9.31 -3.85
C HIS A 217 -23.33 -9.26 -2.33
N LEU A 218 -24.47 -9.75 -1.84
CA LEU A 218 -24.83 -9.73 -0.41
C LEU A 218 -25.51 -11.06 -0.04
N LEU A 219 -25.08 -11.68 1.07
CA LEU A 219 -25.74 -12.82 1.69
C LEU A 219 -26.23 -12.42 3.09
N LEU A 220 -27.53 -12.49 3.32
CA LEU A 220 -28.15 -12.23 4.62
C LEU A 220 -28.76 -13.51 5.18
N GLU A 221 -28.55 -13.73 6.48
CA GLU A 221 -29.33 -14.69 7.26
C GLU A 221 -30.62 -14.01 7.73
N LEU A 222 -31.76 -14.66 7.52
CA LEU A 222 -33.06 -14.13 7.88
C LEU A 222 -33.49 -14.59 9.28
N ALA A 223 -34.30 -13.78 9.97
CA ALA A 223 -34.88 -14.11 11.27
C ALA A 223 -36.41 -14.31 11.13
N PRO A 224 -36.90 -15.53 10.86
CA PRO A 224 -38.33 -15.80 10.85
C PRO A 224 -38.93 -15.54 12.24
N PRO A 225 -40.15 -14.98 12.34
CA PRO A 225 -40.76 -14.68 13.62
C PRO A 225 -41.19 -15.95 14.36
N ASN A 226 -40.94 -15.99 15.67
CA ASN A 226 -41.35 -17.07 16.58
C ASN A 226 -42.87 -17.04 16.86
N SER A 227 -43.70 -17.34 15.84
CA SER A 227 -45.13 -17.57 16.01
C SER A 227 -45.45 -19.05 16.18
N THR A 228 -46.29 -19.40 17.16
CA THR A 228 -46.77 -20.78 17.42
C THR A 228 -47.81 -21.29 16.39
N ARG A 229 -47.81 -20.70 15.19
CA ARG A 229 -48.61 -21.09 14.03
C ARG A 229 -47.77 -20.80 12.77
N PRO A 230 -47.80 -21.69 11.75
CA PRO A 230 -47.26 -21.38 10.43
C PRO A 230 -47.96 -20.14 9.85
N GLY A 231 -47.18 -19.25 9.24
CA GLY A 231 -47.72 -18.07 8.60
C GLY A 231 -46.75 -17.37 7.65
N SER A 232 -47.30 -16.63 6.69
CA SER A 232 -46.50 -15.79 5.81
C SER A 232 -45.91 -14.60 6.58
N TRP A 233 -44.62 -14.37 6.43
CA TRP A 233 -43.88 -13.28 7.07
C TRP A 233 -43.08 -12.51 6.02
N ALA A 234 -42.41 -11.42 6.43
CA ALA A 234 -41.58 -10.63 5.53
C ALA A 234 -40.29 -10.17 6.22
N ALA A 235 -39.18 -10.21 5.46
CA ALA A 235 -37.93 -9.53 5.78
C ALA A 235 -37.83 -8.24 4.97
N GLU A 236 -37.08 -7.27 5.49
CA GLU A 236 -36.89 -5.96 4.85
C GLU A 236 -35.42 -5.60 4.74
N VAL A 237 -34.88 -5.62 3.52
CA VAL A 237 -33.48 -5.30 3.23
C VAL A 237 -33.39 -3.83 2.82
N PRO A 238 -32.78 -2.95 3.62
CA PRO A 238 -32.52 -1.57 3.21
C PRO A 238 -31.37 -1.53 2.20
N LEU A 239 -31.56 -0.74 1.15
CA LEU A 239 -30.61 -0.56 0.06
C LEU A 239 -30.47 0.94 -0.26
N HIS A 240 -29.41 1.28 -0.98
CA HIS A 240 -29.04 2.64 -1.37
C HIS A 240 -28.92 2.73 -2.89
N VAL A 241 -29.33 3.86 -3.47
CA VAL A 241 -29.26 4.14 -4.90
C VAL A 241 -28.12 5.12 -5.17
N ARG A 242 -27.24 4.79 -6.13
CA ARG A 242 -26.22 5.71 -6.62
C ARG A 242 -26.81 6.82 -7.48
N TYR A 243 -26.18 7.99 -7.46
CA TYR A 243 -26.46 9.04 -8.43
C TYR A 243 -26.27 8.54 -9.87
N LEU A 244 -27.33 8.70 -10.67
CA LEU A 244 -27.36 8.39 -12.09
C LEU A 244 -27.25 9.67 -12.94
N GLU A 245 -27.04 9.51 -14.24
CA GLU A 245 -26.97 10.62 -15.18
C GLU A 245 -28.33 11.34 -15.33
N PRO A 246 -28.34 12.68 -15.50
CA PRO A 246 -29.53 13.49 -15.78
C PRO A 246 -30.43 12.92 -16.89
N ALA A 247 -31.71 13.27 -16.86
CA ALA A 247 -32.69 12.80 -17.84
C ALA A 247 -33.78 13.83 -18.16
N PRO A 248 -34.32 13.86 -19.39
CA PRO A 248 -35.41 14.76 -19.77
C PRO A 248 -36.70 14.59 -18.94
N ARG A 249 -36.91 13.41 -18.36
CA ARG A 249 -38.09 13.07 -17.53
C ARG A 249 -37.86 13.26 -16.02
N GLY A 250 -36.65 13.62 -15.58
CA GLY A 250 -36.31 13.69 -14.15
C GLY A 250 -36.27 12.33 -13.42
N ALA A 251 -36.32 11.22 -14.17
CA ALA A 251 -36.18 9.87 -13.65
C ALA A 251 -35.45 8.95 -14.66
N ARG A 252 -34.80 7.91 -14.14
CA ARG A 252 -34.13 6.82 -14.87
C ARG A 252 -34.62 5.49 -14.31
N ASP A 253 -35.17 4.64 -15.16
CA ASP A 253 -35.61 3.29 -14.76
C ASP A 253 -34.42 2.32 -14.76
N ALA A 254 -34.38 1.42 -13.78
CA ALA A 254 -33.37 0.38 -13.64
C ALA A 254 -34.01 -0.96 -13.24
N SER A 255 -33.38 -2.06 -13.67
CA SER A 255 -33.81 -3.43 -13.45
C SER A 255 -32.84 -4.16 -12.53
N ILE A 256 -33.37 -4.78 -11.47
CA ILE A 256 -32.58 -5.52 -10.47
C ILE A 256 -33.01 -6.99 -10.50
N PRO A 257 -32.09 -7.97 -10.54
CA PRO A 257 -32.45 -9.40 -10.47
C PRO A 257 -33.28 -9.74 -9.23
N TYR A 258 -34.21 -10.69 -9.35
CA TYR A 258 -34.87 -11.25 -8.17
C TYR A 258 -33.83 -11.91 -7.23
N PRO A 259 -33.99 -11.80 -5.90
CA PRO A 259 -33.14 -12.50 -4.96
C PRO A 259 -33.30 -14.03 -5.06
N VAL A 260 -32.33 -14.79 -4.56
CA VAL A 260 -32.44 -16.23 -4.33
C VAL A 260 -32.69 -16.46 -2.84
N VAL A 261 -33.80 -17.11 -2.47
CA VAL A 261 -34.18 -17.39 -1.08
C VAL A 261 -34.18 -18.91 -0.86
N PHE A 262 -33.48 -19.36 0.18
CA PHE A 262 -33.29 -20.78 0.46
C PHE A 262 -33.08 -21.05 1.94
N TRP A 263 -33.34 -22.27 2.38
CA TRP A 263 -32.84 -22.79 3.66
C TRP A 263 -31.54 -23.54 3.41
N ALA A 264 -30.50 -23.22 4.18
CA ALA A 264 -29.29 -24.02 4.24
C ALA A 264 -29.35 -24.91 5.50
N CYS A 265 -29.19 -26.21 5.33
CA CYS A 265 -29.17 -27.21 6.40
C CYS A 265 -27.82 -27.94 6.35
N GLU A 266 -27.14 -28.08 7.49
CA GLU A 266 -25.92 -28.90 7.58
C GLU A 266 -26.31 -30.38 7.68
N SER A 267 -25.94 -31.18 6.66
CA SER A 267 -26.35 -32.60 6.59
C SER A 267 -25.62 -33.43 7.64
N SER A 268 -26.40 -34.11 8.48
CA SER A 268 -25.92 -35.10 9.45
C SER A 268 -25.36 -36.38 8.80
N ALA A 269 -25.83 -36.69 7.59
CA ALA A 269 -25.33 -37.78 6.77
C ALA A 269 -24.14 -37.32 5.91
N ASN A 270 -23.04 -38.07 5.95
CA ASN A 270 -21.81 -37.82 5.18
C ASN A 270 -21.96 -38.23 3.71
N VAL A 271 -22.87 -37.56 2.98
CA VAL A 271 -23.20 -37.82 1.58
C VAL A 271 -22.18 -37.15 0.66
N ASP A 272 -21.54 -37.92 -0.20
CA ASP A 272 -20.61 -37.39 -1.21
C ASP A 272 -21.37 -36.86 -2.44
N PHE A 273 -21.54 -35.55 -2.50
CA PHE A 273 -22.13 -34.85 -3.64
C PHE A 273 -21.17 -34.67 -4.84
N ALA A 274 -19.87 -34.92 -4.69
CA ALA A 274 -18.86 -34.61 -5.72
C ALA A 274 -19.03 -35.45 -7.01
N ASN A 275 -19.75 -36.57 -6.95
CA ASN A 275 -20.02 -37.43 -8.10
C ASN A 275 -21.25 -37.03 -8.92
N ASN A 276 -21.95 -35.94 -8.58
CA ASN A 276 -23.11 -35.44 -9.32
C ASN A 276 -22.67 -34.52 -10.48
N PRO A 277 -22.80 -34.91 -11.77
CA PRO A 277 -22.36 -34.11 -12.91
C PRO A 277 -23.24 -32.88 -13.19
N PHE A 278 -24.37 -32.73 -12.49
CA PHE A 278 -25.24 -31.56 -12.53
C PHE A 278 -24.98 -30.58 -11.39
N GLU A 279 -24.13 -30.95 -10.43
CA GLU A 279 -23.74 -30.08 -9.31
C GLU A 279 -22.50 -29.24 -9.65
N ARG A 280 -22.42 -28.04 -9.05
CA ARG A 280 -21.33 -27.07 -9.23
C ARG A 280 -20.97 -26.45 -7.89
N SER A 281 -20.16 -27.16 -7.10
CA SER A 281 -19.60 -26.62 -5.86
C SER A 281 -18.78 -25.35 -6.13
N GLY A 282 -18.83 -24.38 -5.22
CA GLY A 282 -18.06 -23.13 -5.30
C GLY A 282 -18.73 -21.95 -6.01
N LEU A 283 -19.76 -22.16 -6.83
CA LEU A 283 -20.33 -21.09 -7.67
C LEU A 283 -21.29 -20.14 -6.91
N GLY A 284 -20.98 -18.84 -6.86
CA GLY A 284 -21.89 -17.84 -6.28
C GLY A 284 -22.09 -18.03 -4.77
N TYR A 285 -23.33 -18.10 -4.30
CA TYR A 285 -23.59 -18.32 -2.87
C TYR A 285 -23.15 -19.72 -2.41
N ASP A 286 -23.09 -20.72 -3.29
CA ASP A 286 -22.74 -22.11 -2.95
C ASP A 286 -21.29 -22.30 -2.48
N GLY A 287 -20.41 -21.33 -2.76
CA GLY A 287 -19.04 -21.27 -2.22
C GLY A 287 -18.90 -20.64 -0.83
N LEU A 288 -19.98 -20.05 -0.28
CA LEU A 288 -19.98 -19.40 1.04
C LEU A 288 -20.33 -20.37 2.19
N PHE A 289 -20.61 -21.63 1.89
CA PHE A 289 -21.10 -22.67 2.81
C PHE A 289 -20.21 -23.94 2.77
N THR A 290 -20.50 -24.92 3.63
CA THR A 290 -19.77 -26.20 3.66
C THR A 290 -20.12 -27.07 2.45
N LYS A 291 -19.21 -27.98 2.08
CA LYS A 291 -19.44 -28.96 0.99
C LYS A 291 -20.51 -30.01 1.35
N THR A 292 -20.94 -30.03 2.62
CA THR A 292 -21.99 -30.86 3.24
C THR A 292 -23.32 -30.12 3.47
N THR A 293 -23.41 -28.82 3.15
CA THR A 293 -24.67 -28.07 3.23
C THR A 293 -25.66 -28.52 2.14
N VAL A 294 -26.91 -28.71 2.52
CA VAL A 294 -28.07 -28.96 1.64
C VAL A 294 -28.93 -27.71 1.53
N PHE A 295 -29.35 -27.37 0.32
CA PHE A 295 -30.00 -26.10 -0.05
C PHE A 295 -31.44 -26.35 -0.51
N TRP A 296 -32.40 -25.95 0.33
CA TRP A 296 -33.82 -26.04 0.04
C TRP A 296 -34.34 -24.71 -0.48
N HIS A 297 -34.43 -24.60 -1.80
CA HIS A 297 -34.85 -23.39 -2.52
C HIS A 297 -36.34 -23.12 -2.32
N VAL A 298 -36.64 -21.88 -1.93
CA VAL A 298 -38.00 -21.32 -1.89
C VAL A 298 -38.31 -20.79 -3.28
N GLN A 299 -39.47 -21.13 -3.85
CA GLN A 299 -39.77 -20.81 -5.24
C GLN A 299 -40.15 -19.33 -5.42
N PRO A 300 -39.52 -18.59 -6.35
CA PRO A 300 -39.86 -17.20 -6.63
C PRO A 300 -41.22 -17.10 -7.35
N GLN A 301 -42.08 -16.23 -6.86
CA GLN A 301 -43.26 -15.73 -7.56
C GLN A 301 -43.06 -14.23 -7.87
N PRO A 302 -43.20 -13.79 -9.12
CA PRO A 302 -43.07 -12.38 -9.47
C PRO A 302 -44.19 -11.56 -8.82
N ALA A 303 -43.85 -10.42 -8.20
CA ALA A 303 -44.83 -9.55 -7.56
C ALA A 303 -45.68 -8.75 -8.58
N ALA A 304 -45.20 -8.60 -9.82
CA ALA A 304 -45.93 -8.05 -10.96
C ALA A 304 -45.29 -8.52 -12.28
N GLY A 305 -46.12 -8.90 -13.27
CA GLY A 305 -45.67 -9.39 -14.57
C GLY A 305 -45.05 -10.79 -14.56
N ASP A 306 -44.62 -11.26 -15.73
CA ASP A 306 -44.12 -12.63 -15.94
C ASP A 306 -42.58 -12.77 -15.80
N GLN A 307 -41.89 -11.72 -15.36
CA GLN A 307 -40.42 -11.67 -15.28
C GLN A 307 -39.92 -11.61 -13.83
N LEU A 308 -38.86 -12.36 -13.53
CA LEU A 308 -38.18 -12.37 -12.24
C LEU A 308 -37.18 -11.19 -12.12
N VAL A 309 -37.72 -9.98 -12.26
CA VAL A 309 -36.97 -8.72 -12.25
C VAL A 309 -37.71 -7.69 -11.38
N LEU A 310 -36.97 -6.95 -10.58
CA LEU A 310 -37.46 -5.87 -9.71
C LEU A 310 -37.20 -4.52 -10.39
N PRO A 311 -38.23 -3.83 -10.93
CA PRO A 311 -38.06 -2.49 -11.47
C PRO A 311 -37.96 -1.46 -10.34
N ILE A 312 -37.06 -0.49 -10.51
CA ILE A 312 -36.98 0.73 -9.68
C ILE A 312 -36.83 1.95 -10.59
N SER A 313 -37.57 3.01 -10.31
CA SER A 313 -37.44 4.30 -11.00
C SER A 313 -36.68 5.26 -10.09
N VAL A 314 -35.53 5.73 -10.54
CA VAL A 314 -34.59 6.55 -9.77
C VAL A 314 -34.76 8.03 -10.16
N PRO A 315 -35.05 8.94 -9.22
CA PRO A 315 -35.11 10.37 -9.53
C PRO A 315 -33.72 10.91 -9.90
N VAL A 316 -33.66 11.73 -10.95
CA VAL A 316 -32.42 12.39 -11.43
C VAL A 316 -32.69 13.85 -11.78
N LEU A 317 -31.62 14.64 -11.91
CA LEU A 317 -31.73 16.03 -12.35
C LEU A 317 -32.33 16.11 -13.77
N THR A 318 -33.18 17.11 -14.00
CA THR A 318 -33.69 17.42 -15.35
C THR A 318 -32.68 18.29 -16.12
N ASP A 319 -32.39 17.91 -17.36
CA ASP A 319 -31.37 18.55 -18.21
C ASP A 319 -31.57 20.08 -18.38
N VAL A 320 -32.81 20.54 -18.24
CA VAL A 320 -33.23 21.94 -18.33
C VAL A 320 -32.60 22.81 -17.23
N ALA A 321 -32.31 22.24 -16.04
CA ALA A 321 -31.75 22.97 -14.91
C ALA A 321 -30.23 23.21 -15.04
N ASP A 322 -29.49 22.23 -15.54
CA ASP A 322 -28.01 22.26 -15.64
C ASP A 322 -27.51 23.43 -16.48
N SER A 323 -28.21 23.72 -17.59
CA SER A 323 -27.91 24.83 -18.50
C SER A 323 -27.90 26.20 -17.81
N TRP A 324 -28.91 26.48 -16.97
CA TRP A 324 -29.05 27.78 -16.28
C TRP A 324 -28.12 27.90 -15.07
N VAL A 325 -27.90 26.81 -14.33
CA VAL A 325 -26.96 26.80 -13.19
C VAL A 325 -25.52 26.98 -13.67
N GLY A 326 -25.13 26.34 -14.78
CA GLY A 326 -23.83 26.54 -15.41
C GLY A 326 -23.63 28.00 -15.86
N LEU A 327 -24.62 28.59 -16.53
CA LEU A 327 -24.57 29.98 -17.00
C LEU A 327 -24.50 30.99 -15.84
N GLY A 328 -25.32 30.80 -14.79
CA GLY A 328 -25.33 31.66 -13.61
C GLY A 328 -24.01 31.58 -12.81
N THR A 329 -23.44 30.38 -12.69
CA THR A 329 -22.14 30.18 -12.03
C THR A 329 -21.02 30.86 -12.81
N ALA A 330 -21.01 30.73 -14.14
CA ALA A 330 -20.05 31.43 -15.00
C ALA A 330 -20.18 32.97 -14.89
N ALA A 331 -21.41 33.50 -14.88
CA ALA A 331 -21.67 34.93 -14.71
C ALA A 331 -21.17 35.47 -13.36
N ALA A 332 -21.38 34.71 -12.27
CA ALA A 332 -20.88 35.06 -10.94
C ALA A 332 -19.34 35.09 -10.89
N ILE A 333 -18.66 34.09 -11.48
CA ILE A 333 -17.20 34.05 -11.58
C ILE A 333 -16.66 35.24 -12.38
N VAL A 334 -17.25 35.54 -13.55
CA VAL A 334 -16.85 36.68 -14.40
C VAL A 334 -17.05 38.01 -13.68
N THR A 335 -18.15 38.17 -12.94
CA THR A 335 -18.43 39.40 -12.18
C THR A 335 -17.46 39.56 -11.00
N GLY A 336 -17.13 38.48 -10.29
CA GLY A 336 -16.10 38.47 -9.25
C GLY A 336 -14.72 38.84 -9.79
N LEU A 337 -14.31 38.24 -10.92
CA LEU A 337 -13.04 38.54 -11.60
C LEU A 337 -12.98 40.01 -12.04
N ALA A 338 -14.05 40.53 -12.65
CA ALA A 338 -14.16 41.93 -13.06
C ALA A 338 -14.06 42.89 -11.86
N TRP A 339 -14.68 42.56 -10.73
CA TRP A 339 -14.58 43.35 -9.50
C TRP A 339 -13.15 43.36 -8.92
N VAL A 340 -12.45 42.22 -8.91
CA VAL A 340 -11.04 42.16 -8.48
C VAL A 340 -10.15 43.01 -9.40
N LEU A 341 -10.31 42.89 -10.72
CA LEU A 341 -9.57 43.69 -11.70
C LEU A 341 -9.86 45.20 -11.55
N TRP A 342 -11.12 45.58 -11.29
CA TRP A 342 -11.49 46.96 -10.99
C TRP A 342 -10.83 47.49 -9.72
N ARG A 343 -10.80 46.69 -8.64
CA ARG A 343 -10.15 47.08 -7.37
C ARG A 343 -8.64 47.26 -7.53
N ILE A 344 -7.99 46.42 -8.35
CA ILE A 344 -6.57 46.57 -8.71
C ILE A 344 -6.36 47.85 -9.53
N ALA A 345 -7.16 48.10 -10.56
CA ALA A 345 -7.07 49.31 -11.39
C ALA A 345 -7.28 50.61 -10.57
N ALA A 346 -8.25 50.60 -9.65
CA ALA A 346 -8.50 51.73 -8.74
C ALA A 346 -7.31 52.01 -7.80
N ALA A 347 -6.65 50.97 -7.29
CA ALA A 347 -5.45 51.13 -6.47
C ALA A 347 -4.30 51.79 -7.25
N PHE A 348 -4.09 51.40 -8.52
CA PHE A 348 -3.12 52.05 -9.40
C PHE A 348 -3.49 53.51 -9.74
N ALA A 349 -4.78 53.85 -9.85
CA ALA A 349 -5.22 55.22 -10.10
C ALA A 349 -4.95 56.15 -8.89
N VAL A 350 -5.17 55.67 -7.66
CA VAL A 350 -4.91 56.45 -6.43
C VAL A 350 -3.41 56.72 -6.22
N ALA A 351 -2.53 55.81 -6.65
CA ALA A 351 -1.09 56.02 -6.65
C ALA A 351 -0.59 57.02 -7.73
N GLY A 352 -1.49 57.64 -8.50
CA GLY A 352 -1.20 58.33 -9.75
C GLY A 352 -1.07 59.86 -9.73
N TYR A 353 -1.19 60.54 -8.59
CA TYR A 353 -1.14 62.01 -8.52
C TYR A 353 -0.35 62.57 -7.32
N ALA A 354 0.99 62.53 -7.43
CA ALA A 354 1.91 63.34 -6.62
C ALA A 354 3.14 63.70 -7.46
N SER A 355 3.25 64.95 -7.90
CA SER A 355 4.34 65.45 -8.75
C SER A 355 4.98 66.67 -8.13
N HIS A 356 6.26 66.58 -7.76
CA HIS A 356 7.30 67.64 -7.79
C HIS A 356 8.58 67.05 -7.16
N GLY A 357 9.75 67.03 -7.79
CA GLY A 357 10.13 67.36 -9.19
C GLY A 357 11.67 67.32 -9.34
N VAL A 358 12.20 67.45 -10.57
CA VAL A 358 13.63 67.74 -10.90
C VAL A 358 14.63 66.61 -10.50
N TYR A 359 15.40 65.94 -11.36
CA TYR A 359 15.76 66.19 -12.77
C TYR A 359 16.15 64.89 -13.54
N SER A 360 15.79 64.85 -14.84
CA SER A 360 16.33 64.03 -15.94
C SER A 360 17.08 62.69 -15.69
N ARG A 361 16.46 61.57 -16.10
CA ARG A 361 17.12 60.61 -17.03
C ARG A 361 16.11 59.86 -17.91
N LYS A 362 16.33 59.87 -19.23
CA LYS A 362 15.65 58.96 -20.18
C LYS A 362 16.23 57.54 -20.04
N VAL A 363 15.54 56.56 -20.63
CA VAL A 363 15.87 55.11 -20.71
C VAL A 363 15.38 54.24 -19.53
N THR A 364 14.07 53.96 -19.49
CA THR A 364 13.49 52.73 -18.87
C THR A 364 12.09 52.33 -19.42
N SER A 365 11.57 53.00 -20.46
CA SER A 365 10.19 52.81 -20.95
C SER A 365 9.91 51.45 -21.64
N SER A 366 10.95 50.80 -22.20
CA SER A 366 10.76 49.56 -22.99
C SER A 366 10.49 48.32 -22.13
N LYS A 367 11.35 48.03 -21.13
CA LYS A 367 11.26 46.79 -20.33
C LYS A 367 9.90 46.61 -19.62
N LYS A 368 9.33 47.69 -19.04
CA LYS A 368 8.01 47.63 -18.40
C LYS A 368 6.87 47.31 -19.37
N LYS A 369 6.90 47.83 -20.61
CA LYS A 369 5.89 47.50 -21.64
C LYS A 369 6.03 46.07 -22.18
N VAL A 370 7.26 45.53 -22.24
CA VAL A 370 7.50 44.13 -22.62
C VAL A 370 7.01 43.17 -21.54
N GLN A 371 7.33 43.41 -20.26
CA GLN A 371 6.82 42.58 -19.16
C GLN A 371 5.28 42.62 -19.05
N PHE A 372 4.64 43.78 -19.25
CA PHE A 372 3.17 43.84 -19.25
C PHE A 372 2.54 43.10 -20.43
N ARG A 373 3.17 43.11 -21.62
CA ARG A 373 2.71 42.30 -22.77
C ARG A 373 2.90 40.80 -22.53
N ALA A 374 4.02 40.39 -21.93
CA ALA A 374 4.24 39.00 -21.55
C ALA A 374 3.22 38.53 -20.51
N LEU A 375 2.96 39.31 -19.46
CA LEU A 375 1.98 38.98 -18.43
C LEU A 375 0.55 38.92 -18.99
N ALA A 376 0.18 39.86 -19.87
CA ALA A 376 -1.11 39.84 -20.57
C ALA A 376 -1.24 38.62 -21.49
N MET A 377 -0.19 38.26 -22.23
CA MET A 377 -0.17 37.06 -23.08
C MET A 377 -0.27 35.77 -22.25
N VAL A 378 0.39 35.68 -21.10
CA VAL A 378 0.25 34.53 -20.18
C VAL A 378 -1.17 34.44 -19.62
N LEU A 379 -1.78 35.57 -19.26
CA LEU A 379 -3.18 35.62 -18.80
C LEU A 379 -4.19 35.24 -19.90
N THR A 380 -4.01 35.70 -21.14
CA THR A 380 -4.87 35.25 -22.27
C THR A 380 -4.62 33.79 -22.63
N ALA A 381 -3.37 33.32 -22.59
CA ALA A 381 -3.06 31.92 -22.86
C ALA A 381 -3.59 30.97 -21.77
N HIS A 382 -3.58 31.37 -20.50
CA HIS A 382 -4.28 30.62 -19.45
C HIS A 382 -5.80 30.66 -19.65
N LEU A 383 -6.40 31.81 -19.99
CA LEU A 383 -7.84 31.87 -20.29
C LEU A 383 -8.25 31.00 -21.49
N GLU A 384 -7.47 30.97 -22.59
CA GLU A 384 -7.71 30.06 -23.72
C GLU A 384 -7.48 28.59 -23.34
N MET A 385 -6.43 28.28 -22.58
CA MET A 385 -6.13 26.91 -22.16
C MET A 385 -7.16 26.38 -21.16
N ASP A 386 -7.64 27.19 -20.22
CA ASP A 386 -8.73 26.85 -19.30
C ASP A 386 -10.06 26.68 -20.04
N LEU A 387 -10.38 27.55 -21.02
CA LEU A 387 -11.55 27.36 -21.89
C LEU A 387 -11.48 26.04 -22.67
N HIS A 388 -10.28 25.64 -23.14
CA HIS A 388 -10.13 24.38 -23.88
C HIS A 388 -10.07 23.14 -22.97
N ILE A 389 -9.57 23.26 -21.74
CA ILE A 389 -9.64 22.22 -20.70
C ILE A 389 -11.09 22.04 -20.22
N TRP A 390 -11.85 23.13 -20.06
CA TRP A 390 -13.27 23.10 -19.70
C TRP A 390 -14.15 22.44 -20.78
N SER A 391 -13.68 22.40 -22.03
CA SER A 391 -14.34 21.68 -23.13
C SER A 391 -13.95 20.20 -23.26
N ARG A 392 -13.12 19.65 -22.36
CA ARG A 392 -12.60 18.26 -22.44
C ARG A 392 -12.54 17.48 -21.12
N ARG A 393 -13.13 17.96 -20.02
CA ARG A 393 -13.31 17.17 -18.78
C ARG A 393 -14.78 16.79 -18.56
N PRO A 394 -15.09 15.59 -18.04
CA PRO A 394 -16.32 15.37 -17.29
C PRO A 394 -16.36 16.35 -16.11
N LYS A 395 -17.54 16.88 -15.80
CA LYS A 395 -17.72 17.92 -14.76
C LYS A 395 -18.16 17.31 -13.42
N TYR A 396 -18.13 18.16 -12.39
CA TYR A 396 -18.70 17.96 -11.05
C TYR A 396 -17.90 17.11 -10.05
N GLY A 397 -16.89 17.74 -9.44
CA GLY A 397 -16.43 17.39 -8.09
C GLY A 397 -17.14 18.27 -7.05
N ILE A 398 -18.14 17.74 -6.35
CA ILE A 398 -19.08 18.54 -5.53
C ILE A 398 -18.59 18.68 -4.08
N ARG A 399 -17.67 19.62 -3.82
CA ARG A 399 -17.24 19.93 -2.43
C ARG A 399 -18.20 20.89 -1.69
N ALA A 400 -19.07 21.59 -2.40
CA ALA A 400 -19.96 22.64 -1.85
C ALA A 400 -21.29 22.14 -1.26
N VAL A 401 -21.68 20.88 -1.50
CA VAL A 401 -22.96 20.34 -0.98
C VAL A 401 -22.84 19.90 0.49
N SER A 402 -21.66 19.49 0.97
CA SER A 402 -21.45 19.18 2.40
C SER A 402 -21.79 20.38 3.30
N GLU A 403 -21.50 21.60 2.86
CA GLU A 403 -21.83 22.82 3.62
C GLU A 403 -23.33 23.15 3.60
N ARG A 404 -24.03 22.88 2.49
CA ARG A 404 -25.50 23.04 2.43
C ARG A 404 -26.24 22.00 3.27
N ILE A 405 -25.85 20.73 3.18
CA ILE A 405 -26.45 19.66 4.00
C ILE A 405 -26.23 19.96 5.48
N LYS A 406 -25.04 20.44 5.88
CA LYS A 406 -24.80 20.89 7.26
C LYS A 406 -25.65 22.10 7.66
N LEU A 407 -25.94 23.01 6.74
CA LEU A 407 -26.83 24.15 7.00
C LEU A 407 -28.28 23.67 7.20
N GLU A 408 -28.79 22.84 6.31
CA GLU A 408 -30.16 22.28 6.36
C GLU A 408 -30.34 21.39 7.61
N GLN A 409 -29.32 20.62 8.00
CA GLN A 409 -29.30 19.83 9.24
C GLN A 409 -29.28 20.72 10.49
N LEU A 410 -28.51 21.81 10.50
CA LEU A 410 -28.51 22.81 11.58
C LEU A 410 -29.85 23.57 11.67
N GLU A 411 -30.49 23.85 10.54
CA GLU A 411 -31.83 24.47 10.51
C GLU A 411 -32.89 23.49 11.06
N GLN A 412 -32.84 22.21 10.70
CA GLN A 412 -33.72 21.18 11.29
C GLN A 412 -33.49 21.00 12.81
N GLU A 413 -32.24 20.98 13.28
CA GLU A 413 -31.96 20.96 14.72
C GLU A 413 -32.52 22.22 15.41
N LEU A 414 -32.33 23.40 14.83
CA LEU A 414 -32.84 24.67 15.36
C LEU A 414 -34.38 24.73 15.38
N GLU A 415 -35.06 24.13 14.40
CA GLU A 415 -36.53 24.00 14.42
C GLU A 415 -37.03 22.95 15.40
N SER A 416 -36.31 21.84 15.59
CA SER A 416 -36.63 20.86 16.64
C SER A 416 -36.52 21.49 18.05
N ILE A 417 -35.48 22.30 18.28
CA ILE A 417 -35.27 23.04 19.52
C ILE A 417 -36.36 24.11 19.71
N LYS A 418 -36.78 24.81 18.65
CA LYS A 418 -37.95 25.71 18.70
C LYS A 418 -39.27 25.01 19.08
N GLN A 419 -39.46 23.75 18.69
CA GLN A 419 -40.65 22.97 19.09
C GLN A 419 -40.58 22.51 20.55
N VAL A 420 -39.38 22.24 21.07
CA VAL A 420 -39.17 21.93 22.51
C VAL A 420 -39.29 23.18 23.39
N VAL A 421 -39.01 24.38 22.86
CA VAL A 421 -39.01 25.65 23.62
C VAL A 421 -40.20 26.56 23.25
N GLN A 422 -41.41 26.12 23.61
CA GLN A 422 -42.56 27.02 23.81
C GLN A 422 -43.24 26.75 25.17
N PRO A 423 -43.11 27.65 26.17
CA PRO A 423 -43.62 27.41 27.51
C PRO A 423 -45.07 27.84 27.71
N ALA A 424 -45.91 26.93 28.20
CA ALA A 424 -47.27 27.23 28.67
C ALA A 424 -47.25 27.88 30.09
N SER A 425 -47.07 29.20 30.12
CA SER A 425 -47.51 30.15 31.16
C SER A 425 -47.65 29.67 32.63
N SER A 426 -46.72 30.06 33.49
CA SER A 426 -46.96 30.31 34.93
C SER A 426 -45.96 31.36 35.47
N ALA A 427 -46.43 32.32 36.25
CA ALA A 427 -45.72 33.54 36.63
C ALA A 427 -44.54 33.35 37.62
N THR A 428 -43.49 34.19 37.52
CA THR A 428 -43.09 35.23 38.51
C THR A 428 -41.62 35.71 38.32
N THR A 429 -41.42 37.03 38.23
CA THR A 429 -40.25 37.90 38.55
C THR A 429 -38.87 37.23 38.77
N THR A 430 -37.76 37.64 38.12
CA THR A 430 -37.09 38.95 38.29
C THR A 430 -36.06 39.25 37.16
N THR A 431 -35.72 40.52 36.95
CA THR A 431 -34.93 41.04 35.81
C THR A 431 -33.43 41.23 36.07
N THR A 432 -32.57 40.86 35.12
CA THR A 432 -31.34 41.62 34.71
C THR A 432 -30.90 41.17 33.32
N ALA A 433 -30.24 42.04 32.55
CA ALA A 433 -29.84 41.77 31.16
C ALA A 433 -28.42 42.28 30.85
N TRP A 434 -27.74 41.64 29.88
CA TRP A 434 -26.46 42.11 29.32
C TRP A 434 -26.29 41.65 27.86
N THR A 435 -25.47 42.36 27.08
CA THR A 435 -25.25 42.14 25.63
C THR A 435 -23.76 42.24 25.26
N PRO A 436 -23.27 41.40 24.31
CA PRO A 436 -21.86 41.39 23.93
C PRO A 436 -21.49 42.48 22.88
N PRO A 437 -20.30 43.11 22.96
CA PRO A 437 -19.85 44.15 22.03
C PRO A 437 -18.89 43.67 20.91
N ASN A 438 -18.62 44.56 19.95
CA ASN A 438 -17.81 44.34 18.72
C ASN A 438 -16.37 44.90 18.87
N PRO A 439 -15.32 44.44 18.14
CA PRO A 439 -13.90 44.72 18.47
C PRO A 439 -13.20 45.82 17.64
N ARG A 440 -12.21 46.53 18.23
CA ARG A 440 -11.11 47.25 17.50
C ARG A 440 -9.99 47.87 18.39
N ALA A 441 -8.72 47.44 18.20
CA ALA A 441 -7.43 48.11 18.53
C ALA A 441 -6.25 47.28 17.93
N ALA A 442 -5.06 47.73 17.50
CA ALA A 442 -4.39 49.04 17.30
C ALA A 442 -3.55 49.69 18.44
N ILE A 443 -2.24 49.33 18.54
CA ILE A 443 -1.14 50.10 19.19
C ILE A 443 0.22 49.90 18.41
N PRO A 444 1.45 50.40 18.77
CA PRO A 444 2.24 51.31 17.92
C PRO A 444 3.65 50.78 17.45
N ALA A 445 4.62 51.65 17.11
CA ALA A 445 5.84 51.33 16.33
C ALA A 445 7.14 52.13 16.66
N LEU A 446 8.26 51.72 16.01
CA LEU A 446 9.64 52.32 15.91
C LEU A 446 10.58 52.22 17.14
N PRO A 447 11.94 52.39 17.01
CA PRO A 447 12.75 52.85 15.85
C PRO A 447 13.98 51.99 15.42
N ASP A 448 14.59 52.34 14.27
CA ASP A 448 15.86 51.80 13.70
C ASP A 448 17.15 52.43 14.28
N PRO A 449 18.35 51.86 13.96
CA PRO A 449 19.41 52.72 13.37
C PRO A 449 20.30 52.10 12.25
N GLN A 450 20.42 52.86 11.16
CA GLN A 450 21.55 53.07 10.20
C GLN A 450 22.67 52.01 9.94
N PRO A 451 22.98 51.73 8.65
CA PRO A 451 24.29 51.24 8.18
C PRO A 451 25.21 52.37 7.67
N ALA A 452 26.52 52.10 7.53
CA ALA A 452 27.55 53.03 7.03
C ALA A 452 28.07 52.68 5.61
N ALA A 453 28.65 53.67 4.92
CA ALA A 453 29.40 53.54 3.67
C ALA A 453 30.89 53.18 3.95
N VAL A 454 31.85 53.01 3.02
CA VAL A 454 32.02 53.43 1.60
C VAL A 454 32.95 52.40 0.90
N SER A 455 32.93 52.18 -0.42
CA SER A 455 33.87 52.83 -1.37
C SER A 455 33.71 52.27 -2.80
N VAL A 456 34.23 52.98 -3.82
CA VAL A 456 34.10 52.67 -5.25
C VAL A 456 35.46 52.66 -5.96
N THR A 457 35.69 51.69 -6.85
CA THR A 457 36.73 51.79 -7.89
C THR A 457 36.22 51.23 -9.23
N THR A 458 36.59 51.87 -10.34
CA THR A 458 36.27 51.58 -11.75
C THR A 458 37.30 52.30 -12.64
N PRO A 459 37.33 52.17 -13.98
CA PRO A 459 36.80 51.12 -14.88
C PRO A 459 37.88 50.59 -15.88
N GLN A 460 37.50 49.74 -16.85
CA GLN A 460 38.06 49.78 -18.22
C GLN A 460 37.21 49.01 -19.26
N THR A 461 37.38 49.32 -20.56
CA THR A 461 36.55 48.91 -21.73
C THR A 461 37.34 49.23 -23.02
N PRO A 462 37.49 48.33 -24.03
CA PRO A 462 36.52 48.10 -25.14
C PRO A 462 36.45 46.60 -25.57
N THR A 463 35.96 46.09 -26.72
CA THR A 463 35.49 46.60 -28.04
C THR A 463 34.52 45.58 -28.70
N PRO A 464 33.55 45.95 -29.58
CA PRO A 464 32.55 45.00 -30.12
C PRO A 464 32.80 44.52 -31.57
N ARG A 465 32.22 43.36 -31.94
CA ARG A 465 31.86 42.88 -33.31
C ARG A 465 30.77 41.80 -33.21
N GLU A 466 29.60 41.91 -33.87
CA GLU A 466 29.24 41.66 -35.28
C GLU A 466 28.77 40.20 -35.58
N SER A 467 27.44 40.04 -35.55
CA SER A 467 26.56 39.13 -36.32
C SER A 467 27.08 37.89 -37.06
N SER A 468 26.46 36.74 -36.76
CA SER A 468 25.87 35.85 -37.80
C SER A 468 24.70 35.03 -37.24
N VAL A 469 23.75 34.65 -38.10
CA VAL A 469 22.61 33.75 -37.82
C VAL A 469 22.55 32.70 -38.93
N SER A 470 22.07 31.50 -38.58
CA SER A 470 21.92 30.28 -39.42
C SER A 470 23.07 29.26 -39.28
N GLN A 471 22.75 28.01 -39.67
CA GLN A 471 23.58 26.80 -39.61
C GLN A 471 23.91 26.25 -38.21
N ARG A 472 22.97 25.48 -37.63
CA ARG A 472 23.30 24.31 -36.78
C ARG A 472 22.22 23.23 -36.68
N SER A 473 21.47 23.01 -37.77
CA SER A 473 20.50 21.91 -37.91
C SER A 473 21.13 20.66 -38.55
N ALA A 474 22.30 20.24 -38.06
CA ALA A 474 23.09 19.11 -38.60
C ALA A 474 24.20 18.61 -37.64
N GLN A 475 23.99 18.65 -36.31
CA GLN A 475 24.98 18.18 -35.31
C GLN A 475 24.32 17.45 -34.12
N GLU A 476 23.43 16.49 -34.40
CA GLU A 476 22.76 15.66 -33.37
C GLU A 476 23.20 14.18 -33.40
N SER A 477 24.31 13.90 -34.09
CA SER A 477 25.07 12.66 -34.03
C SER A 477 26.56 13.00 -33.83
N GLU A 478 27.29 12.14 -33.11
CA GLU A 478 28.63 12.41 -32.53
C GLU A 478 28.70 13.56 -31.49
N ARG A 479 28.10 13.38 -30.30
CA ARG A 479 28.74 13.93 -29.08
C ARG A 479 29.90 13.02 -28.69
N ARG A 480 31.12 13.49 -28.90
CA ARG A 480 32.36 12.82 -28.50
C ARG A 480 32.55 12.97 -26.98
N LEU A 481 33.23 12.00 -26.35
CA LEU A 481 33.57 12.09 -24.92
C LEU A 481 34.44 13.32 -24.68
N ASN A 482 34.17 14.03 -23.59
CA ASN A 482 34.85 15.26 -23.23
C ASN A 482 36.15 14.94 -22.46
N THR A 483 37.12 14.30 -23.13
CA THR A 483 38.36 13.76 -22.53
C THR A 483 39.39 14.84 -22.16
N GLY A 484 38.96 15.89 -21.47
CA GLY A 484 39.84 16.79 -20.73
C GLY A 484 40.23 16.20 -19.37
N PRO A 485 41.27 16.74 -18.70
CA PRO A 485 41.55 16.37 -17.32
C PRO A 485 40.39 16.79 -16.40
N THR A 486 40.11 15.98 -15.38
CA THR A 486 39.12 16.30 -14.35
C THR A 486 39.50 17.59 -13.64
N GLU A 487 38.61 18.58 -13.64
CA GLU A 487 38.92 19.91 -13.13
C GLU A 487 38.81 19.97 -11.60
N ALA A 488 39.69 20.75 -10.96
CA ALA A 488 39.57 21.04 -9.53
C ALA A 488 38.25 21.75 -9.20
N ARG A 489 37.72 21.50 -8.01
CA ARG A 489 36.46 22.07 -7.51
C ARG A 489 36.67 22.67 -6.12
N ILE A 490 35.93 23.74 -5.83
CA ILE A 490 36.02 24.46 -4.55
C ILE A 490 34.67 24.33 -3.84
N LEU A 491 34.69 23.90 -2.58
CA LEU A 491 33.52 23.81 -1.72
C LEU A 491 33.72 24.67 -0.48
N ALA A 492 32.92 25.73 -0.33
CA ALA A 492 33.16 26.81 0.62
C ALA A 492 34.60 27.36 0.49
N ASN A 493 35.50 27.00 1.41
CA ASN A 493 36.91 27.39 1.40
C ASN A 493 37.87 26.20 1.15
N HIS A 494 37.34 24.99 0.91
CA HIS A 494 38.13 23.78 0.67
C HIS A 494 38.31 23.56 -0.84
N ILE A 495 39.52 23.18 -1.28
CA ILE A 495 39.84 22.91 -2.69
C ILE A 495 40.08 21.41 -2.86
N VAL A 496 39.23 20.75 -3.63
CA VAL A 496 39.37 19.34 -4.02
C VAL A 496 40.06 19.31 -5.37
N SER A 497 41.22 18.63 -5.45
CA SER A 497 41.99 18.54 -6.71
C SER A 497 41.28 17.65 -7.74
N GLY A 498 41.63 17.80 -9.02
CA GLY A 498 41.11 16.93 -10.08
C GLY A 498 41.40 15.44 -9.82
N ASP A 499 42.61 15.13 -9.34
CA ASP A 499 43.05 13.78 -8.99
C ASP A 499 42.35 13.20 -7.75
N ASP A 500 41.76 14.05 -6.90
CA ASP A 500 40.92 13.65 -5.78
C ASP A 500 39.46 13.44 -6.21
N VAL A 501 38.92 14.35 -7.05
CA VAL A 501 37.58 14.20 -7.64
C VAL A 501 37.48 12.88 -8.42
N GLU A 502 38.46 12.62 -9.29
CA GLU A 502 38.54 11.38 -10.09
C GLU A 502 38.59 10.14 -9.18
N TRP A 503 39.37 10.21 -8.09
CA TRP A 503 39.47 9.13 -7.11
C TRP A 503 38.14 8.86 -6.40
N TYR A 504 37.44 9.91 -5.96
CA TYR A 504 36.15 9.77 -5.28
C TYR A 504 35.06 9.22 -6.23
N PHE A 505 35.05 9.65 -7.50
CA PHE A 505 34.16 9.07 -8.51
C PHE A 505 34.48 7.59 -8.78
N ALA A 506 35.76 7.24 -8.95
CA ALA A 506 36.19 5.85 -9.09
C ALA A 506 35.77 5.00 -7.88
N LYS A 507 35.85 5.52 -6.65
CA LYS A 507 35.38 4.83 -5.44
C LYS A 507 33.87 4.70 -5.33
N TYR A 508 33.11 5.72 -5.71
CA TYR A 508 31.66 5.63 -5.82
C TYR A 508 31.24 4.51 -6.78
N LEU A 509 31.85 4.49 -7.98
CA LEU A 509 31.57 3.48 -9.00
C LEU A 509 32.02 2.07 -8.59
N GLN A 510 33.14 1.93 -7.87
CA GLN A 510 33.67 0.64 -7.41
C GLN A 510 32.81 -0.01 -6.30
N HIS A 511 32.42 0.77 -5.29
CA HIS A 511 31.85 0.20 -4.04
C HIS A 511 30.36 0.47 -3.85
N TYR A 512 29.85 1.60 -4.33
CA TYR A 512 28.51 2.10 -3.98
C TYR A 512 27.50 1.95 -5.12
N HIS A 513 27.89 2.24 -6.37
CA HIS A 513 27.01 2.21 -7.54
C HIS A 513 26.28 0.87 -7.74
N ARG A 514 26.84 -0.27 -7.29
CA ARG A 514 26.17 -1.58 -7.39
C ARG A 514 24.82 -1.63 -6.64
N PHE A 515 24.74 -0.98 -5.48
CA PHE A 515 23.54 -0.95 -4.64
C PHE A 515 22.45 -0.01 -5.20
N LEU A 516 22.84 0.95 -6.03
CA LEU A 516 21.94 1.94 -6.63
C LEU A 516 22.51 2.45 -7.97
N PRO A 517 22.35 1.70 -9.08
CA PRO A 517 23.03 1.98 -10.35
C PRO A 517 22.40 3.14 -11.16
N VAL A 518 21.91 4.18 -10.49
CA VAL A 518 21.16 5.30 -11.11
C VAL A 518 22.04 6.41 -11.71
N LEU A 519 23.34 6.46 -11.39
CA LEU A 519 24.22 7.55 -11.81
C LEU A 519 24.49 7.53 -13.32
N ARG A 520 23.74 8.38 -14.05
CA ARG A 520 23.82 8.59 -15.51
C ARG A 520 25.19 9.10 -15.96
N LYS A 521 25.54 10.29 -15.48
CA LYS A 521 26.75 11.04 -15.85
C LYS A 521 27.88 10.62 -14.92
N ARG A 522 28.66 9.65 -15.38
CA ARG A 522 29.77 9.03 -14.64
C ARG A 522 31.09 9.78 -14.78
N ASP A 523 31.23 10.61 -15.81
CA ASP A 523 32.31 11.58 -15.92
C ASP A 523 32.11 12.70 -14.87
N PRO A 524 33.13 13.09 -14.08
CA PRO A 524 32.94 14.06 -13.00
C PRO A 524 32.63 15.49 -13.49
N ASN A 525 33.16 15.90 -14.64
CA ASN A 525 32.93 17.22 -15.21
C ASN A 525 31.49 17.33 -15.76
N ASP A 526 31.02 16.34 -16.52
CA ASP A 526 29.65 16.27 -17.01
C ASP A 526 28.64 16.13 -15.85
N CYS A 527 29.00 15.43 -14.76
CA CYS A 527 28.20 15.34 -13.55
C CYS A 527 28.05 16.72 -12.87
N TYR A 528 29.17 17.42 -12.61
CA TYR A 528 29.19 18.77 -12.02
C TYR A 528 28.43 19.79 -12.86
N ALA A 529 28.58 19.74 -14.19
CA ALA A 529 27.90 20.63 -15.13
C ALA A 529 26.38 20.36 -15.23
N ALA A 530 25.92 19.17 -14.83
CA ALA A 530 24.51 18.82 -14.80
C ALA A 530 23.84 19.21 -13.47
N ASN A 531 24.39 18.76 -12.35
CA ASN A 531 23.81 18.98 -11.03
C ASN A 531 24.91 18.94 -9.96
N GLN A 532 25.23 20.10 -9.37
CA GLN A 532 26.33 20.24 -8.42
C GLN A 532 26.08 19.48 -7.11
N THR A 533 24.83 19.44 -6.63
CA THR A 533 24.43 18.67 -5.45
C THR A 533 24.66 17.17 -5.67
N LEU A 534 24.29 16.63 -6.83
CA LEU A 534 24.54 15.23 -7.20
C LEU A 534 26.04 14.91 -7.21
N PHE A 535 26.85 15.79 -7.81
CA PHE A 535 28.30 15.67 -7.83
C PHE A 535 28.90 15.65 -6.41
N TRP A 536 28.54 16.62 -5.57
CA TRP A 536 29.05 16.68 -4.19
C TRP A 536 28.55 15.51 -3.35
N LEU A 537 27.34 15.02 -3.59
CA LEU A 537 26.79 13.83 -2.93
C LEU A 537 27.54 12.55 -3.32
N VAL A 538 27.92 12.39 -4.60
CA VAL A 538 28.79 11.27 -5.06
C VAL A 538 30.13 11.30 -4.33
N ILE A 539 30.77 12.47 -4.21
CA ILE A 539 32.02 12.64 -3.47
C ILE A 539 31.82 12.35 -1.97
N TYR A 540 30.74 12.86 -1.37
CA TYR A 540 30.39 12.59 0.03
C TYR A 540 30.23 11.10 0.31
N VAL A 541 29.52 10.36 -0.55
CA VAL A 541 29.32 8.93 -0.37
C VAL A 541 30.65 8.18 -0.41
N ALA A 542 31.57 8.52 -1.32
CA ALA A 542 32.93 7.98 -1.30
C ALA A 542 33.72 8.38 -0.04
N CYS A 543 33.63 9.66 0.38
CA CYS A 543 34.29 10.18 1.58
C CYS A 543 33.86 9.49 2.88
N ARG A 544 32.69 8.83 2.95
CA ARG A 544 32.27 8.02 4.11
C ARG A 544 33.30 6.94 4.48
N ARG A 545 34.15 6.50 3.54
CA ARG A 545 35.19 5.46 3.77
C ARG A 545 36.57 5.75 3.18
N ASP A 546 36.63 6.39 2.02
CA ASP A 546 37.88 6.56 1.25
C ASP A 546 38.40 8.01 1.23
N ALA A 547 38.00 8.82 2.22
CA ALA A 547 38.44 10.21 2.40
C ALA A 547 39.98 10.32 2.50
N ARG A 548 40.60 10.95 1.49
CA ARG A 548 42.02 11.36 1.52
C ARG A 548 42.24 12.50 2.51
N ASP A 549 41.32 13.47 2.52
CA ASP A 549 41.25 14.52 3.55
C ASP A 549 40.04 14.26 4.46
N ARG A 550 40.28 14.13 5.76
CA ARG A 550 39.25 13.88 6.77
C ARG A 550 38.34 15.09 7.01
N SER A 551 38.82 16.31 6.77
CA SER A 551 38.03 17.53 6.96
C SER A 551 36.92 17.67 5.90
N LEU A 552 37.17 17.18 4.69
CA LEU A 552 36.26 17.27 3.56
C LEU A 552 34.91 16.60 3.84
N LEU A 553 34.87 15.48 4.58
CA LEU A 553 33.63 14.79 4.96
C LEU A 553 32.71 15.68 5.82
N THR A 554 33.28 16.48 6.73
CA THR A 554 32.52 17.42 7.57
C THR A 554 31.99 18.58 6.73
N VAL A 555 32.84 19.19 5.90
CA VAL A 555 32.45 20.29 4.99
C VAL A 555 31.34 19.85 4.03
N LEU A 556 31.42 18.63 3.48
CA LEU A 556 30.38 18.05 2.64
C LEU A 556 29.07 17.81 3.40
N THR A 557 29.15 17.31 4.64
CA THR A 557 27.96 17.09 5.49
C THR A 557 27.22 18.40 5.73
N GLU A 558 27.92 19.45 6.16
CA GLU A 558 27.32 20.78 6.45
C GLU A 558 26.79 21.50 5.20
N HIS A 559 27.35 21.22 4.03
CA HIS A 559 26.89 21.75 2.75
C HIS A 559 25.64 21.02 2.27
N LEU A 560 25.71 19.70 2.12
CA LEU A 560 24.64 18.87 1.57
C LEU A 560 23.36 18.91 2.43
N GLU A 561 23.49 19.07 3.75
CA GLU A 561 22.36 19.29 4.66
C GLU A 561 21.52 20.51 4.27
N LYS A 562 22.11 21.53 3.64
CA LYS A 562 21.42 22.76 3.20
C LYS A 562 21.09 22.70 1.71
N ASP A 563 22.02 22.21 0.90
CA ASP A 563 21.95 22.23 -0.56
C ASP A 563 20.85 21.30 -1.10
N ILE A 564 20.58 20.17 -0.44
CA ILE A 564 19.51 19.25 -0.85
C ILE A 564 18.12 19.91 -0.77
N TRP A 565 17.84 20.65 0.30
CA TRP A 565 16.57 21.38 0.44
C TRP A 565 16.49 22.59 -0.49
N ALA A 566 17.63 23.25 -0.76
CA ALA A 566 17.70 24.34 -1.74
C ALA A 566 17.36 23.83 -3.15
N MET A 567 17.93 22.71 -3.57
CA MET A 567 17.59 22.03 -4.84
C MET A 567 16.09 21.68 -4.87
N MET A 568 15.55 21.06 -3.82
CA MET A 568 14.14 20.66 -3.73
C MET A 568 13.15 21.83 -3.85
N SER A 569 13.58 23.07 -3.64
CA SER A 569 12.74 24.27 -3.83
C SER A 569 12.55 24.70 -5.29
N ALA A 570 13.25 24.07 -6.25
CA ALA A 570 13.15 24.41 -7.67
C ALA A 570 11.78 24.10 -8.28
N THR A 571 11.32 24.94 -9.21
CA THR A 571 9.99 24.84 -9.85
C THR A 571 9.78 23.60 -10.72
N ALA A 572 10.88 22.94 -11.13
CA ALA A 572 10.88 21.62 -11.72
C ALA A 572 12.22 20.94 -11.42
N LEU A 573 12.18 19.73 -10.88
CA LEU A 573 13.34 18.87 -10.67
C LEU A 573 13.60 18.01 -11.92
N ASP A 574 14.87 17.69 -12.18
CA ASP A 574 15.34 16.87 -13.28
C ASP A 574 15.68 15.43 -12.84
N PHE A 575 16.15 14.58 -13.76
CA PHE A 575 16.56 13.21 -13.46
C PHE A 575 17.72 13.19 -12.45
N GLU A 576 18.67 14.10 -12.60
CA GLU A 576 19.84 14.24 -11.75
C GLU A 576 19.47 14.66 -10.30
N ALA A 577 18.46 15.52 -10.12
CA ALA A 577 17.86 15.82 -8.82
C ALA A 577 17.16 14.60 -8.21
N VAL A 578 16.42 13.81 -9.01
CA VAL A 578 15.85 12.52 -8.55
C VAL A 578 16.97 11.59 -8.09
N HIS A 579 18.08 11.51 -8.82
CA HIS A 579 19.23 10.66 -8.45
C HIS A 579 19.91 11.13 -7.17
N ALA A 580 20.05 12.44 -6.97
CA ALA A 580 20.55 12.98 -5.72
C ALA A 580 19.65 12.58 -4.53
N LEU A 581 18.32 12.70 -4.67
CA LEU A 581 17.37 12.26 -3.64
C LEU A 581 17.49 10.76 -3.34
N LEU A 582 17.58 9.89 -4.36
CA LEU A 582 17.68 8.43 -4.18
C LEU A 582 19.01 8.00 -3.54
N ILE A 583 20.12 8.65 -3.92
CA ILE A 583 21.44 8.43 -3.31
C ILE A 583 21.43 8.90 -1.85
N MET A 584 20.82 10.05 -1.55
CA MET A 584 20.66 10.59 -0.20
C MET A 584 19.83 9.66 0.71
N CYS A 585 18.75 9.05 0.17
CA CYS A 585 17.97 8.03 0.88
C CYS A 585 18.77 6.75 1.17
N SER A 586 19.74 6.44 0.31
CA SER A 586 20.55 5.21 0.40
C SER A 586 21.75 5.39 1.31
N TRP A 587 22.35 6.58 1.33
CA TRP A 587 23.51 6.92 2.18
C TRP A 587 23.27 8.26 2.89
N PRO A 588 22.35 8.30 3.88
CA PRO A 588 22.00 9.52 4.60
C PRO A 588 23.17 10.10 5.41
N LEU A 589 23.05 11.38 5.75
CA LEU A 589 24.02 12.11 6.58
C LEU A 589 24.14 11.52 8.00
N PRO A 590 25.33 11.52 8.61
CA PRO A 590 25.58 10.86 9.90
C PRO A 590 25.03 11.62 11.12
N ASN A 591 24.29 12.71 10.92
CA ASN A 591 23.55 13.43 11.96
C ASN A 591 22.12 12.90 12.17
N ILE A 592 21.59 12.10 11.23
CA ILE A 592 20.20 11.63 11.25
C ILE A 592 19.92 10.71 12.47
N ARG A 593 18.75 10.93 13.08
CA ARG A 593 18.17 10.20 14.21
C ARG A 593 17.09 9.23 13.72
N PHE A 594 16.77 8.18 14.49
CA PHE A 594 15.89 7.11 13.99
C PHE A 594 14.47 7.59 13.62
N VAL A 595 13.90 8.53 14.37
CA VAL A 595 12.52 9.02 14.15
C VAL A 595 12.44 10.28 13.29
N THR A 596 13.53 11.03 13.12
CA THR A 596 13.58 12.26 12.32
C THR A 596 14.35 12.06 11.01
N ASP A 597 14.33 10.85 10.46
CA ASP A 597 14.95 10.53 9.16
C ASP A 597 14.13 11.17 8.01
N PRO A 598 14.71 12.09 7.23
CA PRO A 598 14.02 12.71 6.09
C PRO A 598 13.97 11.82 4.83
N SER A 599 14.62 10.66 4.83
CA SER A 599 14.68 9.74 3.67
C SER A 599 13.30 9.35 3.11
N PRO A 600 12.24 9.10 3.91
CA PRO A 600 10.90 8.86 3.35
C PRO A 600 10.34 10.09 2.61
N THR A 601 10.62 11.31 3.07
CA THR A 601 10.22 12.55 2.40
C THR A 601 10.95 12.71 1.07
N PHE A 602 12.27 12.51 1.07
CA PHE A 602 13.10 12.53 -0.14
C PHE A 602 12.63 11.47 -1.16
N ALA A 603 12.35 10.24 -0.72
CA ALA A 603 11.89 9.16 -1.60
C ALA A 603 10.49 9.42 -2.20
N ASN A 604 9.55 9.97 -1.43
CA ASN A 604 8.23 10.34 -1.96
C ASN A 604 8.30 11.50 -2.98
N ILE A 605 9.20 12.48 -2.77
CA ILE A 605 9.44 13.56 -3.73
C ILE A 605 10.15 13.03 -4.98
N ALA A 606 11.07 12.08 -4.85
CA ALA A 606 11.69 11.37 -5.97
C ALA A 606 10.66 10.58 -6.81
N VAL A 607 9.74 9.84 -6.16
CA VAL A 607 8.61 9.16 -6.84
C VAL A 607 7.73 10.15 -7.59
N THR A 608 7.29 11.23 -6.93
CA THR A 608 6.40 12.25 -7.51
C THR A 608 7.05 12.97 -8.71
N THR A 609 8.37 13.21 -8.63
CA THR A 609 9.15 13.79 -9.73
C THR A 609 9.34 12.79 -10.87
N ALA A 610 9.66 11.53 -10.59
CA ALA A 610 9.79 10.47 -11.60
C ALA A 610 8.46 10.19 -12.32
N LEU A 611 7.31 10.29 -11.63
CA LEU A 611 5.99 10.31 -12.26
C LEU A 611 5.85 11.52 -13.20
N SER A 612 6.23 12.71 -12.74
CA SER A 612 6.16 13.98 -13.48
C SER A 612 7.11 14.08 -14.70
N LEU A 613 8.15 13.26 -14.73
CA LEU A 613 9.09 13.09 -15.85
C LEU A 613 8.72 11.92 -16.78
N GLY A 614 7.68 11.14 -16.45
CA GLY A 614 7.22 10.01 -17.26
C GLY A 614 7.98 8.69 -17.05
N CYS A 615 8.89 8.59 -16.07
CA CYS A 615 9.76 7.41 -15.86
C CYS A 615 8.97 6.10 -15.72
N HIS A 616 7.79 6.16 -15.11
CA HIS A 616 6.87 5.03 -14.94
C HIS A 616 6.35 4.43 -16.27
N THR A 617 6.42 5.15 -17.39
CA THR A 617 6.09 4.59 -18.72
C THR A 617 7.28 3.88 -19.37
N ALA A 618 8.43 3.78 -18.67
CA ALA A 618 9.68 3.22 -19.15
C ALA A 618 10.12 3.80 -20.52
N GLN A 619 9.98 5.13 -20.67
CA GLN A 619 10.38 5.88 -21.86
C GLN A 619 11.05 7.19 -21.43
N GLY A 620 12.34 7.33 -21.71
CA GLY A 620 13.13 8.52 -21.34
C GLY A 620 12.88 9.74 -22.23
N LYS A 621 12.12 9.58 -23.31
CA LYS A 621 11.73 10.64 -24.25
C LYS A 621 10.21 10.76 -24.42
N ASN A 622 9.44 10.56 -23.35
CA ASN A 622 7.98 10.61 -23.44
C ASN A 622 7.45 12.06 -23.61
N GLU A 623 7.05 12.40 -24.84
CA GLU A 623 6.50 13.70 -25.23
C GLU A 623 5.29 14.15 -24.39
N GLN A 624 4.54 13.21 -23.79
CA GLN A 624 3.38 13.52 -22.96
C GLN A 624 3.74 14.10 -21.58
N PHE A 625 4.97 13.85 -21.09
CA PHE A 625 5.45 14.30 -19.78
C PHE A 625 6.54 15.37 -19.90
N LEU A 626 7.39 15.28 -20.92
CA LEU A 626 8.46 16.24 -21.20
C LEU A 626 7.94 17.46 -21.98
N MET A 627 6.85 18.06 -21.51
CA MET A 627 6.24 19.25 -22.14
C MET A 627 6.84 20.57 -21.65
N GLY A 628 6.78 21.61 -22.50
CA GLY A 628 7.20 22.98 -22.17
C GLY A 628 8.62 23.03 -21.60
N MET A 629 8.77 23.57 -20.38
CA MET A 629 10.07 23.68 -19.70
C MET A 629 10.81 22.34 -19.56
N ARG A 630 10.13 21.19 -19.59
CA ARG A 630 10.74 19.86 -19.42
C ARG A 630 11.24 19.22 -20.72
N GLN A 631 11.04 19.83 -21.90
CA GLN A 631 11.43 19.25 -23.20
C GLN A 631 12.91 18.86 -23.34
N HIS A 632 13.79 19.54 -22.58
CA HIS A 632 15.23 19.30 -22.57
C HIS A 632 15.69 18.22 -21.58
N LEU A 633 14.81 17.75 -20.68
CA LEU A 633 15.12 16.80 -19.60
C LEU A 633 15.03 15.34 -20.08
N GLN A 634 15.68 15.02 -21.21
CA GLN A 634 15.58 13.69 -21.82
C GLN A 634 16.52 12.66 -21.19
N ALA A 635 16.07 11.41 -21.22
CA ALA A 635 16.82 10.23 -20.80
C ALA A 635 16.76 9.12 -21.85
N THR A 636 17.57 8.07 -21.68
CA THR A 636 17.32 6.78 -22.34
C THR A 636 16.19 6.02 -21.63
N ASP A 637 15.62 5.03 -22.31
CA ASP A 637 14.56 4.21 -21.72
C ASP A 637 15.09 3.36 -20.55
N GLU A 638 16.35 2.91 -20.62
CA GLU A 638 17.04 2.23 -19.49
C GLU A 638 17.22 3.16 -18.29
N GLU A 639 17.70 4.40 -18.51
CA GLU A 639 17.83 5.39 -17.43
C GLU A 639 16.48 5.67 -16.77
N ALA A 640 15.42 5.84 -17.56
CA ALA A 640 14.06 6.06 -17.06
C ALA A 640 13.51 4.85 -16.29
N ALA A 641 13.68 3.63 -16.81
CA ALA A 641 13.25 2.39 -16.17
C ALA A 641 14.00 2.13 -14.85
N ALA A 642 15.33 2.28 -14.84
CA ALA A 642 16.15 2.09 -13.64
C ALA A 642 15.81 3.12 -12.56
N THR A 643 15.64 4.39 -12.95
CA THR A 643 15.19 5.46 -12.04
C THR A 643 13.84 5.11 -11.42
N TRP A 644 12.89 4.62 -12.22
CA TRP A 644 11.56 4.25 -11.74
C TRP A 644 11.58 3.08 -10.75
N LEU A 645 12.28 1.98 -11.06
CA LEU A 645 12.38 0.84 -10.13
C LEU A 645 13.11 1.23 -8.83
N ALA A 646 14.15 2.08 -8.92
CA ALA A 646 14.85 2.60 -7.75
C ALA A 646 13.95 3.51 -6.87
N CYS A 647 13.14 4.38 -7.47
CA CYS A 647 12.13 5.17 -6.75
C CYS A 647 11.13 4.28 -5.98
N CYS A 648 10.53 3.30 -6.66
CA CYS A 648 9.59 2.37 -6.04
C CYS A 648 10.23 1.58 -4.89
N MET A 649 11.42 1.02 -5.11
CA MET A 649 12.18 0.28 -4.11
C MET A 649 12.49 1.13 -2.88
N LEU A 650 13.05 2.33 -3.06
CA LEU A 650 13.48 3.17 -1.95
C LEU A 650 12.30 3.75 -1.17
N ALA A 651 11.23 4.20 -1.84
CA ALA A 651 10.04 4.69 -1.15
C ALA A 651 9.36 3.61 -0.28
N GLN A 652 9.35 2.36 -0.73
CA GLN A 652 8.86 1.23 0.05
C GLN A 652 9.80 0.91 1.22
N ARG A 653 11.13 0.86 1.00
CA ARG A 653 12.13 0.59 2.06
C ARG A 653 12.18 1.66 3.15
N THR A 654 12.18 2.94 2.79
CA THR A 654 12.27 4.06 3.75
C THR A 654 11.04 4.12 4.65
N SER A 655 9.85 3.92 4.09
CA SER A 655 8.61 3.88 4.89
C SER A 655 8.59 2.69 5.86
N ALA A 656 8.95 1.50 5.39
CA ALA A 656 9.00 0.29 6.22
C ALA A 656 10.01 0.41 7.38
N ALA A 657 11.19 1.00 7.14
CA ALA A 657 12.25 1.14 8.16
C ALA A 657 11.82 1.94 9.41
N ILE A 658 10.96 2.96 9.24
CA ILE A 658 10.37 3.77 10.32
C ILE A 658 8.98 3.29 10.76
N GLY A 659 8.46 2.21 10.16
CA GLY A 659 7.20 1.56 10.52
C GLY A 659 5.93 2.18 9.95
N ILE A 660 6.03 2.95 8.86
CA ILE A 660 4.87 3.52 8.15
C ILE A 660 4.46 2.57 7.01
N PRO A 661 3.16 2.37 6.71
CA PRO A 661 2.72 1.61 5.54
C PRO A 661 3.40 2.10 4.25
N PRO A 662 3.96 1.20 3.42
CA PRO A 662 4.62 1.59 2.18
C PRO A 662 3.61 2.21 1.18
N PRO A 663 3.98 3.26 0.43
CA PRO A 663 3.07 3.94 -0.48
C PRO A 663 2.60 3.02 -1.61
N LEU A 664 1.29 3.03 -1.89
CA LEU A 664 0.60 2.11 -2.81
C LEU A 664 1.01 2.31 -4.28
N THR A 665 2.18 1.77 -4.64
CA THR A 665 2.81 1.88 -5.96
C THR A 665 2.42 0.69 -6.85
N GLN A 666 1.12 0.54 -7.12
CA GLN A 666 0.59 -0.48 -8.03
C GLN A 666 0.71 -0.06 -9.50
N HIS A 667 1.92 -0.15 -10.06
CA HIS A 667 2.18 0.10 -11.48
C HIS A 667 2.71 -1.15 -12.19
N ASN A 668 2.46 -1.27 -13.49
CA ASN A 668 2.91 -2.40 -14.30
C ASN A 668 4.42 -2.29 -14.59
N ASP A 669 5.23 -2.91 -13.74
CA ASP A 669 6.69 -2.97 -13.82
C ASP A 669 7.23 -3.79 -15.01
N ALA A 670 6.38 -4.59 -15.67
CA ALA A 670 6.77 -5.46 -16.79
C ALA A 670 7.52 -4.71 -17.90
N LYS A 671 7.10 -3.49 -18.25
CA LYS A 671 7.74 -2.70 -19.30
C LYS A 671 9.11 -2.17 -18.86
N ALA A 672 9.24 -1.69 -17.63
CA ALA A 672 10.52 -1.25 -17.07
C ALA A 672 11.53 -2.40 -17.02
N LYS A 673 11.11 -3.57 -16.52
CA LYS A 673 11.91 -4.80 -16.53
C LYS A 673 12.30 -5.25 -17.93
N ALA A 674 11.36 -5.20 -18.89
CA ALA A 674 11.62 -5.60 -20.26
C ALA A 674 12.61 -4.70 -21.01
N VAL A 675 12.85 -3.46 -20.52
CA VAL A 675 13.88 -2.55 -21.02
C VAL A 675 15.25 -2.80 -20.37
N LEU A 676 15.30 -3.17 -19.09
CA LEU A 676 16.54 -3.38 -18.32
C LEU A 676 17.19 -4.75 -18.60
N GLN A 677 17.50 -5.01 -19.87
CA GLN A 677 18.03 -6.30 -20.36
C GLN A 677 19.56 -6.46 -20.22
N SER A 678 20.26 -5.51 -19.61
CA SER A 678 21.71 -5.67 -19.33
C SER A 678 21.94 -6.36 -17.97
N SER A 679 22.98 -7.20 -17.89
CA SER A 679 23.38 -7.85 -16.63
C SER A 679 23.77 -6.87 -15.53
N GLY A 680 24.13 -5.62 -15.89
CA GLY A 680 24.39 -4.54 -14.94
C GLY A 680 23.16 -4.09 -14.12
N TRP A 681 21.96 -4.52 -14.52
CA TRP A 681 20.71 -4.22 -13.80
C TRP A 681 20.23 -5.36 -12.89
N ALA A 682 20.89 -6.53 -12.89
CA ALA A 682 20.43 -7.72 -12.18
C ALA A 682 20.25 -7.50 -10.66
N GLU A 683 21.19 -6.80 -10.01
CA GLU A 683 21.08 -6.48 -8.56
C GLU A 683 19.86 -5.58 -8.29
N LEU A 684 19.58 -4.58 -9.15
CA LEU A 684 18.43 -3.68 -9.01
C LEU A 684 17.09 -4.40 -9.24
N LEU A 685 17.02 -5.26 -10.27
CA LEU A 685 15.83 -6.07 -10.58
C LEU A 685 15.48 -7.00 -9.41
N MET A 686 16.49 -7.69 -8.86
CA MET A 686 16.35 -8.50 -7.66
C MET A 686 15.90 -7.69 -6.44
N MET A 687 16.56 -6.57 -6.13
CA MET A 687 16.23 -5.76 -4.96
C MET A 687 14.81 -5.19 -5.04
N HIS A 688 14.36 -4.83 -6.24
CA HIS A 688 12.98 -4.44 -6.53
C HIS A 688 12.00 -5.60 -6.33
N ASP A 689 12.32 -6.82 -6.76
CA ASP A 689 11.41 -7.96 -6.67
C ASP A 689 11.23 -8.49 -5.24
N VAL A 690 12.31 -8.51 -4.46
CA VAL A 690 12.23 -8.72 -3.00
C VAL A 690 11.35 -7.64 -2.36
N GLN A 691 11.54 -6.37 -2.75
CA GLN A 691 10.76 -5.27 -2.17
C GLN A 691 9.28 -5.30 -2.58
N ARG A 692 8.96 -5.73 -3.82
CA ARG A 692 7.58 -5.92 -4.29
C ARG A 692 6.84 -6.99 -3.50
N PHE A 693 7.52 -8.07 -3.10
CA PHE A 693 6.97 -9.04 -2.17
C PHE A 693 6.74 -8.42 -0.78
N LEU A 694 7.76 -7.78 -0.19
CA LEU A 694 7.65 -7.14 1.13
C LEU A 694 6.58 -6.04 1.17
N ASN A 695 6.34 -5.34 0.06
CA ASN A 695 5.25 -4.36 -0.07
C ASN A 695 3.86 -5.02 -0.04
N ARG A 696 3.67 -6.15 -0.74
CA ARG A 696 2.42 -6.94 -0.64
C ARG A 696 2.21 -7.47 0.78
N PHE A 697 3.26 -8.04 1.36
CA PHE A 697 3.26 -8.54 2.74
C PHE A 697 2.91 -7.45 3.75
N GLY A 698 3.61 -6.32 3.75
CA GLY A 698 3.40 -5.22 4.69
C GLY A 698 2.01 -4.59 4.60
N ASN A 699 1.44 -4.46 3.40
CA ASN A 699 0.05 -4.02 3.22
C ASN A 699 -0.96 -5.05 3.74
N ALA A 700 -0.70 -6.35 3.56
CA ALA A 700 -1.53 -7.40 4.14
C ALA A 700 -1.46 -7.37 5.69
N MET A 701 -0.26 -7.33 6.28
CA MET A 701 -0.07 -7.24 7.73
C MET A 701 -0.79 -6.01 8.31
N TYR A 702 -0.65 -4.82 7.70
CA TYR A 702 -1.39 -3.62 8.09
C TYR A 702 -2.92 -3.81 8.01
N THR A 703 -3.42 -4.51 6.99
CA THR A 703 -4.85 -4.82 6.84
C THR A 703 -5.33 -5.77 7.94
N HIS A 704 -4.62 -6.87 8.23
CA HIS A 704 -4.98 -7.75 9.34
C HIS A 704 -4.94 -7.02 10.69
N MET A 705 -3.93 -6.17 10.92
CA MET A 705 -3.77 -5.46 12.19
C MET A 705 -4.82 -4.37 12.40
N THR A 706 -5.24 -3.67 11.35
CA THR A 706 -6.33 -2.67 11.42
C THR A 706 -7.71 -3.30 11.57
N VAL A 707 -7.92 -4.54 11.11
CA VAL A 707 -9.20 -5.26 11.21
C VAL A 707 -9.31 -6.13 12.48
N HIS A 708 -8.19 -6.70 12.97
CA HIS A 708 -8.18 -7.69 14.06
C HIS A 708 -7.35 -7.30 15.29
N GLY A 709 -6.68 -6.14 15.27
CA GLY A 709 -5.77 -5.71 16.36
C GLY A 709 -4.45 -6.49 16.44
N GLY A 710 -4.17 -7.35 15.46
CA GLY A 710 -2.97 -8.18 15.38
C GLY A 710 -3.03 -9.15 14.18
N VAL A 711 -2.02 -10.01 14.06
CA VAL A 711 -1.88 -11.04 13.02
C VAL A 711 -1.92 -12.42 13.66
N HIS A 712 -2.56 -13.39 12.99
CA HIS A 712 -2.56 -14.78 13.43
C HIS A 712 -1.40 -15.58 12.81
N GLU A 713 -0.92 -16.60 13.52
CA GLU A 713 0.23 -17.43 13.15
C GLU A 713 0.09 -18.06 11.75
N SER A 714 -1.14 -18.48 11.38
CA SER A 714 -1.45 -19.05 10.06
C SER A 714 -1.14 -18.11 8.91
N GLU A 715 -1.43 -16.82 9.07
CA GLU A 715 -1.23 -15.82 8.02
C GLU A 715 0.27 -15.66 7.75
N VAL A 716 1.07 -15.50 8.81
CA VAL A 716 2.52 -15.36 8.68
C VAL A 716 3.15 -16.63 8.08
N ALA A 717 2.66 -17.82 8.45
CA ALA A 717 3.10 -19.08 7.86
C ALA A 717 2.74 -19.23 6.37
N GLN A 718 1.58 -18.70 5.94
CA GLN A 718 1.22 -18.63 4.53
C GLN A 718 2.16 -17.68 3.76
N TRP A 719 2.51 -16.52 4.34
CA TRP A 719 3.47 -15.59 3.74
C TRP A 719 4.91 -16.11 3.72
N GLU A 720 5.36 -16.88 4.73
CA GLU A 720 6.62 -17.64 4.63
C GLU A 720 6.58 -18.65 3.48
N THR A 721 5.46 -19.37 3.31
CA THR A 721 5.29 -20.35 2.23
C THR A 721 5.33 -19.69 0.85
N GLU A 722 4.71 -18.51 0.67
CA GLU A 722 4.84 -17.74 -0.57
C GLU A 722 6.28 -17.25 -0.77
N PHE A 723 6.97 -16.79 0.28
CA PHE A 723 8.36 -16.34 0.20
C PHE A 723 9.33 -17.45 -0.25
N GLU A 724 9.20 -18.67 0.29
CA GLU A 724 10.00 -19.82 -0.15
C GLU A 724 9.79 -20.12 -1.64
N SER A 725 8.59 -19.88 -2.20
CA SER A 725 8.31 -20.06 -3.63
C SER A 725 9.04 -19.07 -4.55
N LEU A 726 9.49 -17.93 -4.02
CA LEU A 726 10.25 -16.92 -4.77
C LEU A 726 11.75 -17.22 -4.83
N LYS A 727 12.31 -17.94 -3.84
CA LYS A 727 13.76 -18.24 -3.77
C LYS A 727 14.34 -18.86 -5.07
N PRO A 728 13.67 -19.80 -5.76
CA PRO A 728 14.16 -20.35 -7.04
C PRO A 728 14.20 -19.36 -8.21
N LEU A 729 13.51 -18.22 -8.13
CA LEU A 729 13.56 -17.18 -9.17
C LEU A 729 14.87 -16.38 -9.08
N PHE A 730 15.35 -16.09 -7.86
CA PHE A 730 16.56 -15.29 -7.66
C PHE A 730 17.83 -15.99 -8.15
N GLY A 731 17.88 -17.32 -8.08
CA GLY A 731 18.97 -18.11 -8.67
C GLY A 731 19.10 -17.99 -10.20
N ARG A 732 18.15 -17.36 -10.90
CA ARG A 732 18.22 -17.04 -12.34
C ARG A 732 18.82 -15.67 -12.64
N TYR A 733 18.62 -14.69 -11.75
CA TYR A 733 19.34 -13.42 -11.83
C TYR A 733 20.85 -13.65 -11.67
N ASP A 734 21.23 -14.55 -10.76
CA ASP A 734 22.62 -14.91 -10.48
C ASP A 734 23.27 -15.79 -11.59
N SER A 735 22.48 -16.46 -12.45
CA SER A 735 23.00 -17.21 -13.62
C SER A 735 23.10 -16.37 -14.90
N GLY A 736 22.60 -15.13 -14.90
CA GLY A 736 22.54 -14.27 -16.08
C GLY A 736 21.46 -14.64 -17.11
N GLU A 737 20.58 -15.61 -16.81
CA GLU A 737 19.42 -15.94 -17.65
C GLU A 737 18.32 -14.87 -17.48
N LEU A 738 18.46 -13.80 -18.27
CA LEU A 738 17.51 -12.68 -18.34
C LEU A 738 16.09 -13.16 -18.69
N LEU A 739 15.11 -12.57 -18.02
CA LEU A 739 13.70 -12.86 -18.24
C LEU A 739 13.28 -12.44 -19.67
N PRO A 740 12.70 -13.33 -20.50
CA PRO A 740 11.91 -12.89 -21.63
C PRO A 740 10.77 -11.99 -21.12
N PRO A 741 10.33 -10.99 -21.89
CA PRO A 741 9.24 -10.09 -21.47
C PRO A 741 8.01 -10.93 -21.11
N PRO A 742 7.33 -10.64 -19.99
CA PRO A 742 6.34 -11.55 -19.44
C PRO A 742 5.17 -11.71 -20.42
N PRO A 743 4.87 -12.92 -20.93
CA PRO A 743 3.54 -13.21 -21.41
C PRO A 743 2.58 -13.01 -20.23
N GLN A 744 1.34 -12.59 -20.50
CA GLN A 744 0.41 -12.07 -19.49
C GLN A 744 -0.20 -13.16 -18.56
N TYR A 745 0.50 -14.29 -18.40
CA TYR A 745 0.05 -15.50 -17.73
C TYR A 745 1.18 -16.11 -16.88
N PHE A 746 1.24 -15.74 -15.61
CA PHE A 746 2.24 -16.20 -14.62
C PHE A 746 2.27 -17.75 -14.49
N VAL A 747 1.16 -18.42 -14.80
CA VAL A 747 0.96 -19.87 -14.68
C VAL A 747 1.88 -20.68 -15.62
N SER A 748 2.19 -20.21 -16.84
CA SER A 748 2.94 -21.00 -17.82
C SER A 748 4.44 -21.12 -17.51
N ALA A 749 5.03 -20.08 -16.91
CA ALA A 749 6.42 -20.11 -16.44
C ALA A 749 6.60 -21.04 -15.24
N LEU A 750 5.59 -21.11 -14.36
CA LEU A 750 5.55 -22.07 -13.25
C LEU A 750 5.39 -23.51 -13.77
N TRP A 751 4.52 -23.73 -14.77
CA TRP A 751 4.36 -25.02 -15.44
C TRP A 751 5.66 -25.52 -16.09
N ALA A 752 6.41 -24.65 -16.77
CA ALA A 752 7.72 -24.98 -17.34
C ALA A 752 8.79 -25.33 -16.28
N ALA A 753 8.69 -24.79 -15.07
CA ALA A 753 9.56 -25.16 -13.95
C ALA A 753 9.17 -26.51 -13.33
N ILE A 754 7.86 -26.78 -13.19
CA ILE A 754 7.32 -28.01 -12.61
C ILE A 754 7.53 -29.23 -13.53
N THR A 755 7.34 -29.06 -14.84
CA THR A 755 7.46 -30.15 -15.82
C THR A 755 8.89 -30.65 -16.05
N LYS A 756 9.92 -29.93 -15.59
CA LYS A 756 11.33 -30.32 -15.72
C LYS A 756 11.87 -31.22 -14.59
N ARG A 757 11.02 -31.95 -13.87
CA ARG A 757 11.42 -32.97 -12.88
C ARG A 757 11.45 -34.38 -13.50
N GLY A 758 12.42 -34.63 -14.39
CA GLY A 758 12.38 -35.82 -15.28
C GLY A 758 13.73 -36.44 -15.72
N LYS A 759 14.87 -36.04 -15.13
CA LYS A 759 16.17 -36.73 -15.19
C LYS A 759 17.08 -36.11 -14.13
N GLY A 760 17.84 -36.92 -13.40
CA GLY A 760 18.75 -36.43 -12.36
C GLY A 760 20.21 -36.53 -12.80
N GLU A 761 20.99 -35.48 -12.58
CA GLU A 761 22.46 -35.54 -12.59
C GLU A 761 23.06 -34.32 -11.89
N SER A 762 24.11 -34.54 -11.09
CA SER A 762 24.98 -33.55 -10.41
C SER A 762 24.35 -32.54 -9.43
N ASN A 763 24.93 -32.47 -8.22
CA ASN A 763 24.78 -31.31 -7.34
C ASN A 763 25.59 -30.13 -7.91
N SER A 764 24.95 -29.20 -8.61
CA SER A 764 25.46 -27.84 -8.76
C SER A 764 24.64 -26.90 -7.86
N SER A 765 25.25 -26.47 -6.76
CA SER A 765 24.71 -25.35 -5.98
C SER A 765 24.80 -24.10 -6.84
N ALA A 766 23.66 -23.64 -7.38
CA ALA A 766 23.59 -22.36 -8.07
C ALA A 766 24.20 -21.28 -7.17
N ILE A 767 25.23 -20.59 -7.66
CA ILE A 767 25.99 -19.62 -6.86
C ILE A 767 25.09 -18.41 -6.68
N THR A 768 24.35 -18.37 -5.58
CA THR A 768 23.63 -17.16 -5.16
C THR A 768 24.64 -16.05 -4.96
N SER A 769 24.43 -14.88 -5.57
CA SER A 769 25.32 -13.75 -5.34
C SER A 769 25.34 -13.37 -3.87
N ASP A 770 26.49 -12.85 -3.44
CA ASP A 770 26.72 -12.40 -2.06
C ASP A 770 25.60 -11.47 -1.55
N LEU A 771 25.07 -10.64 -2.44
CA LEU A 771 23.95 -9.73 -2.17
C LEU A 771 22.59 -10.43 -2.18
N SER A 772 22.33 -11.39 -3.09
CA SER A 772 21.04 -12.11 -3.15
C SER A 772 20.77 -12.88 -1.86
N ARG A 773 21.81 -13.54 -1.33
CA ARG A 773 21.74 -14.22 -0.03
C ARG A 773 21.45 -13.27 1.13
N PHE A 774 22.04 -12.07 1.16
CA PHE A 774 21.74 -11.07 2.20
C PHE A 774 20.28 -10.59 2.11
N LEU A 775 19.82 -10.23 0.91
CA LEU A 775 18.45 -9.73 0.68
C LEU A 775 17.39 -10.74 1.05
N LEU A 776 17.61 -12.03 0.73
CA LEU A 776 16.70 -13.10 1.11
C LEU A 776 16.64 -13.32 2.63
N LEU A 777 17.78 -13.23 3.33
CA LEU A 777 17.80 -13.33 4.79
C LEU A 777 17.11 -12.12 5.46
N ALA A 778 17.34 -10.90 4.96
CA ALA A 778 16.68 -9.70 5.46
C ALA A 778 15.15 -9.76 5.28
N ALA A 779 14.68 -10.15 4.09
CA ALA A 779 13.24 -10.34 3.85
C ALA A 779 12.63 -11.45 4.70
N GLN A 780 13.36 -12.55 4.94
CA GLN A 780 12.90 -13.61 5.85
C GLN A 780 12.80 -13.13 7.31
N LEU A 781 13.69 -12.23 7.75
CA LEU A 781 13.61 -11.60 9.07
C LEU A 781 12.37 -10.69 9.19
N GLU A 782 12.09 -9.87 8.17
CA GLU A 782 10.89 -9.01 8.12
C GLU A 782 9.59 -9.82 8.19
N VAL A 783 9.52 -10.95 7.46
CA VAL A 783 8.36 -11.86 7.54
C VAL A 783 8.23 -12.48 8.93
N GLN A 784 9.32 -13.03 9.48
CA GLN A 784 9.31 -13.72 10.77
C GLN A 784 9.07 -12.76 11.96
N ALA A 785 9.40 -11.47 11.83
CA ALA A 785 9.09 -10.45 12.84
C ALA A 785 7.56 -10.31 13.06
N SER A 786 6.74 -10.67 12.07
CA SER A 786 5.28 -10.59 12.19
C SER A 786 4.66 -11.64 13.11
N TYR A 787 5.37 -12.73 13.46
CA TYR A 787 4.92 -13.67 14.50
C TYR A 787 4.78 -13.02 15.89
N PHE A 788 5.40 -11.85 16.10
CA PHE A 788 5.34 -11.09 17.36
C PHE A 788 4.30 -9.95 17.33
N MET A 789 3.46 -9.87 16.29
CA MET A 789 2.38 -8.89 16.14
C MET A 789 1.00 -9.46 16.51
N PHE A 790 0.91 -10.15 17.65
CA PHE A 790 -0.31 -10.81 18.13
C PHE A 790 -1.31 -9.82 18.81
N PRO A 791 -2.62 -10.12 18.82
CA PRO A 791 -3.62 -9.24 19.44
C PRO A 791 -3.41 -9.06 20.96
N PRO A 792 -3.70 -7.87 21.53
CA PRO A 792 -3.32 -7.49 22.90
C PRO A 792 -4.01 -8.28 24.04
N HIS A 793 -4.98 -9.14 23.72
CA HIS A 793 -5.70 -9.99 24.66
C HIS A 793 -5.69 -11.48 24.27
N ALA A 794 -4.91 -11.86 23.25
CA ALA A 794 -4.74 -13.27 22.89
C ALA A 794 -3.81 -13.98 23.90
N PRO A 795 -4.10 -15.22 24.31
CA PRO A 795 -3.12 -16.04 25.04
C PRO A 795 -1.91 -16.32 24.12
N LEU A 796 -0.70 -16.35 24.69
CA LEU A 796 0.51 -16.67 23.95
C LEU A 796 0.40 -18.07 23.31
N SER A 797 0.62 -18.16 22.00
CA SER A 797 0.61 -19.43 21.27
C SER A 797 1.70 -20.37 21.81
N PRO A 798 1.45 -21.66 22.03
CA PRO A 798 2.48 -22.62 22.47
C PRO A 798 3.64 -22.76 21.46
N SER A 799 3.44 -22.32 20.22
CA SER A 799 4.47 -22.25 19.18
C SER A 799 5.47 -21.09 19.36
N ILE A 800 5.20 -20.09 20.21
CA ILE A 800 5.93 -18.81 20.22
C ILE A 800 7.44 -18.98 20.41
N LYS A 801 7.86 -19.96 21.24
CA LYS A 801 9.27 -20.29 21.43
C LYS A 801 9.92 -20.94 20.19
N ALA A 802 9.17 -21.69 19.39
CA ALA A 802 9.65 -22.20 18.11
C ALA A 802 9.85 -21.08 17.07
N HIS A 803 8.96 -20.08 17.06
CA HIS A 803 9.10 -18.88 16.20
C HIS A 803 10.27 -17.99 16.63
N ALA A 804 10.51 -17.86 17.94
CA ALA A 804 11.72 -17.21 18.45
C ALA A 804 13.00 -17.91 18.01
N VAL A 805 13.09 -19.23 18.16
CA VAL A 805 14.26 -19.99 17.68
C VAL A 805 14.41 -19.86 16.17
N ARG A 806 13.31 -19.77 15.40
CA ARG A 806 13.32 -19.53 13.95
C ARG A 806 13.92 -18.16 13.61
N ILE A 807 13.35 -17.07 14.11
CA ILE A 807 13.83 -15.70 13.81
C ILE A 807 15.25 -15.46 14.35
N PHE A 808 15.60 -16.06 15.50
CA PHE A 808 16.94 -16.00 16.08
C PHE A 808 17.98 -16.61 15.14
N ASN A 809 17.68 -17.75 14.52
CA ASN A 809 18.58 -18.39 13.55
C ASN A 809 18.69 -17.59 12.24
N THR A 810 17.60 -16.94 11.79
CA THR A 810 17.65 -15.99 10.65
C THR A 810 18.51 -14.77 10.97
N ALA A 811 18.33 -14.16 12.16
CA ALA A 811 19.13 -13.04 12.62
C ALA A 811 20.63 -13.38 12.74
N ARG A 812 20.96 -14.55 13.31
CA ARG A 812 22.33 -15.07 13.34
C ARG A 812 22.92 -15.26 11.94
N SER A 813 22.10 -15.71 10.99
CA SER A 813 22.51 -15.86 9.59
C SER A 813 22.81 -14.52 8.93
N ILE A 814 22.03 -13.46 9.23
CA ILE A 814 22.30 -12.09 8.76
C ILE A 814 23.64 -11.57 9.30
N VAL A 815 23.87 -11.68 10.62
CA VAL A 815 25.12 -11.20 11.25
C VAL A 815 26.33 -11.96 10.71
N SER A 816 26.27 -13.30 10.67
CA SER A 816 27.35 -14.15 10.18
C SER A 816 27.68 -13.88 8.70
N HIS A 817 26.65 -13.80 7.84
CA HIS A 817 26.83 -13.49 6.42
C HIS A 817 27.39 -12.07 6.21
N SER A 818 26.89 -11.08 6.95
CA SER A 818 27.37 -9.68 6.84
C SER A 818 28.83 -9.52 7.27
N LEU A 819 29.28 -10.26 8.29
CA LEU A 819 30.68 -10.26 8.72
C LEU A 819 31.61 -10.96 7.72
N ASP A 820 31.20 -12.10 7.15
CA ASP A 820 31.93 -12.74 6.04
C ASP A 820 32.07 -11.78 4.85
N LEU A 821 30.96 -11.15 4.41
CA LEU A 821 30.95 -10.15 3.36
C LEU A 821 31.84 -8.93 3.66
N GLU A 822 31.94 -8.49 4.92
CA GLU A 822 32.89 -7.43 5.31
C GLU A 822 34.35 -7.88 5.10
N THR A 823 34.72 -9.09 5.54
CA THR A 823 36.11 -9.56 5.37
C THR A 823 36.50 -9.74 3.91
N ARG A 824 35.55 -10.13 3.03
CA ARG A 824 35.80 -10.38 1.61
C ARG A 824 35.66 -9.15 0.71
N THR A 825 34.75 -8.24 1.01
CA THR A 825 34.35 -7.14 0.10
C THR A 825 34.19 -5.76 0.76
N ARG A 826 34.42 -5.67 2.08
CA ARG A 826 34.11 -4.47 2.88
C ARG A 826 32.64 -4.03 2.77
N PHE A 827 31.73 -5.02 2.74
CA PHE A 827 30.30 -4.83 2.56
C PHE A 827 29.66 -3.88 3.57
N LEU A 828 29.87 -4.10 4.87
CA LEU A 828 29.30 -3.28 5.94
C LEU A 828 29.90 -1.87 5.95
N ALA A 829 31.17 -1.71 5.54
CA ALA A 829 31.77 -0.39 5.41
C ALA A 829 31.06 0.47 4.34
N HIS A 830 30.70 -0.08 3.18
CA HIS A 830 30.16 0.69 2.04
C HIS A 830 28.63 0.57 1.88
N CYS A 831 27.94 -0.15 2.76
CA CYS A 831 26.53 -0.49 2.58
C CYS A 831 25.58 0.72 2.68
N PRO A 832 24.42 0.65 2.01
CA PRO A 832 23.33 1.61 2.19
C PRO A 832 22.54 1.38 3.48
N GLN A 833 21.82 2.41 3.91
CA GLN A 833 21.05 2.50 5.16
C GLN A 833 20.18 1.28 5.48
N TRP A 834 19.57 0.65 4.47
CA TRP A 834 18.72 -0.53 4.67
C TRP A 834 19.50 -1.79 5.07
N VAL A 835 20.77 -1.95 4.67
CA VAL A 835 21.65 -3.02 5.18
C VAL A 835 22.00 -2.78 6.64
N ILE A 836 22.26 -1.52 7.00
CA ILE A 836 22.51 -1.10 8.39
C ILE A 836 21.29 -1.43 9.25
N ARG A 837 20.09 -1.09 8.75
CA ARG A 837 18.81 -1.37 9.42
C ARG A 837 18.63 -2.87 9.68
N SER A 838 18.71 -3.73 8.67
CA SER A 838 18.55 -5.18 8.86
C SER A 838 19.59 -5.79 9.82
N ASN A 839 20.80 -5.22 9.93
CA ASN A 839 21.78 -5.63 10.94
C ASN A 839 21.42 -5.14 12.35
N ILE A 840 20.91 -3.91 12.51
CA ILE A 840 20.36 -3.39 13.77
C ILE A 840 19.16 -4.23 14.23
N ASP A 841 18.29 -4.62 13.31
CA ASP A 841 17.11 -5.46 13.58
C ASP A 841 17.55 -6.86 14.03
N ALA A 842 18.45 -7.50 13.29
CA ALA A 842 19.01 -8.81 13.65
C ALA A 842 19.71 -8.79 15.02
N ALA A 843 20.56 -7.79 15.29
CA ALA A 843 21.25 -7.64 16.58
C ALA A 843 20.25 -7.42 17.74
N SER A 844 19.25 -6.58 17.54
CA SER A 844 18.18 -6.34 18.52
C SER A 844 17.40 -7.61 18.87
N ILE A 845 17.09 -8.43 17.86
CA ILE A 845 16.38 -9.71 18.01
C ILE A 845 17.27 -10.74 18.73
N ILE A 846 18.55 -10.85 18.36
CA ILE A 846 19.52 -11.75 19.03
C ILE A 846 19.59 -11.46 20.54
N ILE A 847 19.83 -10.20 20.90
CA ILE A 847 20.01 -9.77 22.30
C ILE A 847 18.70 -9.96 23.08
N SER A 848 17.57 -9.56 22.50
CA SER A 848 16.27 -9.67 23.17
C SER A 848 15.82 -11.12 23.38
N ILE A 849 16.15 -12.04 22.47
CA ILE A 849 15.81 -13.46 22.63
C ILE A 849 16.74 -14.14 23.64
N LEU A 850 18.05 -13.84 23.62
CA LEU A 850 19.00 -14.37 24.61
C LEU A 850 18.62 -13.98 26.05
N HIS A 851 18.14 -12.75 26.26
CA HIS A 851 17.67 -12.23 27.55
C HIS A 851 16.17 -12.48 27.80
N SER A 852 15.58 -13.54 27.23
CA SER A 852 14.15 -13.88 27.41
C SER A 852 13.89 -15.35 27.72
N ASP A 853 12.69 -15.68 28.22
CA ASP A 853 12.22 -17.06 28.40
C ASP A 853 12.25 -17.88 27.10
N CYS A 854 12.19 -17.21 25.94
CA CYS A 854 12.32 -17.78 24.61
C CYS A 854 13.76 -18.21 24.24
N SER A 855 14.77 -17.93 25.08
CA SER A 855 16.19 -18.23 24.82
C SER A 855 16.45 -19.71 24.47
N PRO A 856 17.31 -20.00 23.48
CA PRO A 856 17.58 -21.35 22.97
C PRO A 856 18.55 -22.19 23.82
N GLY A 857 19.01 -21.70 24.98
CA GLY A 857 19.90 -22.46 25.87
C GLY A 857 21.36 -22.51 25.39
N MET A 858 21.89 -21.40 24.86
CA MET A 858 23.32 -21.27 24.54
C MET A 858 24.18 -21.15 25.81
N THR A 859 25.48 -21.45 25.71
CA THR A 859 26.42 -21.20 26.82
C THR A 859 26.74 -19.70 26.92
N GLU A 860 27.10 -19.24 28.13
CA GLU A 860 27.39 -17.82 28.38
C GLU A 860 28.54 -17.28 27.50
N PRO A 861 29.66 -18.01 27.27
CA PRO A 861 30.69 -17.59 26.31
C PRO A 861 30.18 -17.50 24.86
N ASP A 862 29.36 -18.45 24.40
CA ASP A 862 28.81 -18.43 23.03
C ASP A 862 27.84 -17.27 22.84
N ALA A 863 27.01 -16.97 23.85
CA ALA A 863 26.09 -15.84 23.84
C ALA A 863 26.85 -14.51 23.84
N GLN A 864 27.87 -14.37 24.70
CA GLN A 864 28.74 -13.20 24.73
C GLN A 864 29.44 -12.96 23.39
N LEU A 865 30.02 -14.01 22.78
CA LEU A 865 30.67 -13.93 21.47
C LEU A 865 29.68 -13.54 20.36
N LEU A 866 28.48 -14.13 20.36
CA LEU A 866 27.45 -13.80 19.36
C LEU A 866 26.98 -12.35 19.47
N VAL A 867 26.80 -11.82 20.68
CA VAL A 867 26.41 -10.41 20.87
C VAL A 867 27.55 -9.46 20.49
N GLN A 868 28.80 -9.80 20.79
CA GLN A 868 29.97 -9.04 20.30
C GLN A 868 30.08 -9.05 18.77
N GLN A 869 29.77 -10.17 18.12
CA GLN A 869 29.68 -10.25 16.65
C GLN A 869 28.53 -9.37 16.11
N ALA A 870 27.36 -9.38 16.74
CA ALA A 870 26.21 -8.59 16.33
C ALA A 870 26.43 -7.07 16.48
N CYS A 871 26.88 -6.63 17.66
CA CYS A 871 27.23 -5.23 17.90
C CYS A 871 28.39 -4.78 17.00
N GLY A 872 29.40 -5.64 16.84
CA GLY A 872 30.52 -5.42 15.94
C GLY A 872 30.16 -5.35 14.46
N ALA A 873 29.09 -6.03 14.01
CA ALA A 873 28.57 -5.92 12.65
C ALA A 873 27.86 -4.57 12.43
N VAL A 874 27.05 -4.13 13.39
CA VAL A 874 26.42 -2.80 13.37
C VAL A 874 27.48 -1.69 13.40
N LEU A 875 28.46 -1.75 14.31
CA LEU A 875 29.52 -0.75 14.46
C LEU A 875 30.37 -0.58 13.19
N ARG A 876 30.62 -1.66 12.42
CA ARG A 876 31.34 -1.61 11.13
C ARG A 876 30.66 -0.72 10.09
N ALA A 877 29.35 -0.50 10.20
CA ALA A 877 28.61 0.42 9.34
C ALA A 877 28.68 1.90 9.77
N SER A 878 29.19 2.20 10.96
CA SER A 878 29.36 3.57 11.46
C SER A 878 30.45 4.33 10.70
N ILE A 879 30.13 5.56 10.31
CA ILE A 879 30.94 6.52 9.56
C ILE A 879 31.73 7.40 10.53
N ARG A 880 31.10 7.81 11.64
CA ARG A 880 31.66 8.67 12.69
C ARG A 880 31.02 8.38 14.05
N ASP A 881 31.69 8.84 15.10
CA ASP A 881 31.16 8.78 16.47
C ASP A 881 29.80 9.50 16.59
N ALA A 882 28.96 8.99 17.48
CA ALA A 882 27.57 9.40 17.66
C ALA A 882 26.68 9.40 16.38
N ASP A 883 27.02 8.67 15.32
CA ASP A 883 26.08 8.37 14.23
C ASP A 883 25.08 7.26 14.62
N LEU A 884 24.14 6.93 13.72
CA LEU A 884 23.08 5.97 14.05
C LEU A 884 23.59 4.55 14.34
N ALA A 885 24.60 4.09 13.61
CA ALA A 885 25.17 2.75 13.77
C ALA A 885 26.07 2.68 15.02
N HIS A 886 26.84 3.73 15.29
CA HIS A 886 27.58 3.89 16.54
C HIS A 886 26.64 3.81 17.74
N ARG A 887 25.61 4.65 17.79
CA ARG A 887 24.62 4.68 18.88
C ARG A 887 23.91 3.34 19.06
N ALA A 888 23.44 2.71 17.98
CA ALA A 888 22.78 1.42 18.05
C ALA A 888 23.69 0.32 18.63
N SER A 889 24.97 0.26 18.23
CA SER A 889 25.91 -0.73 18.75
C SER A 889 26.29 -0.49 20.22
N ILE A 890 26.55 0.75 20.62
CA ILE A 890 26.83 1.10 22.03
C ILE A 890 25.62 0.80 22.93
N ILE A 891 24.39 1.14 22.53
CA ILE A 891 23.18 0.82 23.31
C ILE A 891 23.04 -0.69 23.54
N MET A 892 23.30 -1.48 22.51
CA MET A 892 23.23 -2.94 22.57
C MET A 892 24.33 -3.54 23.46
N GLU A 893 25.56 -3.05 23.33
CA GLU A 893 26.71 -3.54 24.12
C GLU A 893 26.63 -3.12 25.59
N THR A 894 26.23 -1.88 25.90
CA THR A 894 26.00 -1.41 27.27
C THR A 894 24.82 -2.14 27.93
N PHE A 895 23.70 -2.32 27.23
CA PHE A 895 22.58 -3.12 27.77
C PHE A 895 23.04 -4.56 28.06
N TRP A 896 23.78 -5.16 27.13
CA TRP A 896 24.27 -6.52 27.31
C TRP A 896 25.25 -6.62 28.49
N SER A 897 26.16 -5.64 28.68
CA SER A 897 27.11 -5.67 29.81
C SER A 897 26.43 -5.65 31.17
N ILE A 898 25.33 -4.89 31.33
CA ILE A 898 24.57 -4.81 32.59
C ILE A 898 23.43 -5.84 32.71
N ARG A 899 23.25 -6.76 31.74
CA ARG A 899 22.10 -7.69 31.66
C ARG A 899 21.72 -8.39 32.96
N ASN A 900 22.72 -8.74 33.78
CA ASN A 900 22.55 -9.46 35.05
C ASN A 900 21.94 -8.60 36.19
N LEU A 901 21.87 -7.27 36.01
CA LEU A 901 21.21 -6.32 36.90
C LEU A 901 19.76 -6.03 36.48
N VAL A 902 19.35 -6.51 35.30
CA VAL A 902 18.06 -6.24 34.66
C VAL A 902 17.18 -7.49 34.76
N PRO A 903 15.88 -7.37 35.13
CA PRO A 903 14.96 -8.50 35.03
C PRO A 903 14.91 -9.05 33.60
N GLY A 904 14.89 -10.38 33.48
CA GLY A 904 14.72 -11.05 32.18
C GLY A 904 13.50 -10.52 31.43
N PHE A 905 13.61 -10.39 30.11
CA PHE A 905 12.44 -10.13 29.28
C PHE A 905 11.50 -11.35 29.38
N GLY A 906 10.20 -11.09 29.39
CA GLY A 906 9.19 -12.13 29.58
C GLY A 906 9.07 -13.10 28.39
N PRO A 907 7.88 -13.70 28.18
CA PRO A 907 7.74 -14.96 27.47
C PRO A 907 8.30 -14.98 26.04
N CYS A 908 8.38 -13.83 25.35
CA CYS A 908 9.12 -13.63 24.10
C CYS A 908 9.21 -12.11 23.77
N PRO A 909 9.94 -11.68 22.72
CA PRO A 909 9.90 -10.29 22.25
C PRO A 909 8.48 -9.85 21.84
N GLY A 910 8.13 -8.59 22.12
CA GLY A 910 6.90 -7.97 21.63
C GLY A 910 7.13 -7.13 20.38
N SER A 911 6.04 -6.64 19.79
CA SER A 911 6.06 -5.65 18.71
C SER A 911 5.18 -4.45 19.03
N LYS A 912 5.59 -3.25 18.60
CA LYS A 912 4.67 -2.10 18.48
C LYS A 912 3.80 -2.28 17.24
N THR A 913 2.52 -2.60 17.44
CA THR A 913 1.52 -2.77 16.37
C THR A 913 1.53 -1.61 15.37
N ASP A 914 1.57 -0.39 15.88
CA ASP A 914 1.44 0.85 15.09
C ASP A 914 2.71 1.18 14.27
N ARG A 915 3.68 0.25 14.22
CA ARG A 915 4.98 0.38 13.54
C ARG A 915 5.33 -0.82 12.65
N LEU A 916 4.41 -1.75 12.40
CA LEU A 916 4.53 -2.81 11.38
C LEU A 916 5.90 -3.52 11.40
N ALA A 917 6.61 -3.58 10.27
CA ALA A 917 7.92 -4.23 10.11
C ALA A 917 9.00 -3.69 11.07
N ALA A 918 8.93 -2.42 11.48
CA ALA A 918 9.83 -1.83 12.46
C ALA A 918 9.41 -2.09 13.92
N GLY A 919 8.20 -2.61 14.15
CA GLY A 919 7.56 -2.71 15.46
C GLY A 919 8.33 -3.52 16.49
N VAL A 920 8.97 -4.63 16.07
CA VAL A 920 9.83 -5.45 16.93
C VAL A 920 11.09 -4.68 17.34
N THR A 921 11.82 -4.08 16.39
CA THR A 921 13.06 -3.36 16.74
C THR A 921 12.80 -2.10 17.57
N PHE A 922 11.70 -1.38 17.32
CA PHE A 922 11.28 -0.27 18.19
C PHE A 922 10.93 -0.76 19.61
N TRP A 923 10.38 -1.97 19.77
CA TRP A 923 10.15 -2.58 21.08
C TRP A 923 11.47 -2.97 21.76
N CYS A 924 12.39 -3.64 21.05
CA CYS A 924 13.70 -4.06 21.56
C CYS A 924 14.54 -2.86 22.04
N LEU A 925 14.73 -1.85 21.18
CA LEU A 925 15.54 -0.67 21.51
C LEU A 925 14.94 0.12 22.69
N ASN A 926 13.62 0.20 22.78
CA ASN A 926 12.97 0.80 23.95
C ASN A 926 13.14 -0.04 25.21
N LYS A 927 13.08 -1.37 25.11
CA LYS A 927 13.35 -2.26 26.26
C LYS A 927 14.78 -2.12 26.76
N PHE A 928 15.77 -2.02 25.88
CA PHE A 928 17.16 -1.72 26.24
C PHE A 928 17.25 -0.35 26.95
N ARG A 929 16.64 0.70 26.37
CA ARG A 929 16.60 2.04 26.98
C ARG A 929 15.96 2.05 28.37
N THR A 930 14.78 1.45 28.54
CA THR A 930 14.08 1.42 29.83
C THR A 930 14.91 0.67 30.88
N ALA A 931 15.49 -0.48 30.52
CA ALA A 931 16.36 -1.25 31.41
C ALA A 931 17.61 -0.47 31.84
N LEU A 932 18.24 0.26 30.92
CA LEU A 932 19.38 1.13 31.20
C LEU A 932 18.97 2.30 32.12
N GLN A 933 17.83 2.95 31.86
CA GLN A 933 17.28 4.01 32.71
C GLN A 933 16.92 3.50 34.13
N ASP A 934 16.35 2.30 34.25
CA ASP A 934 16.02 1.70 35.55
C ASP A 934 17.29 1.35 36.34
N ALA A 935 18.34 0.84 35.66
CA ALA A 935 19.65 0.59 36.26
C ALA A 935 20.31 1.89 36.75
N GLN A 936 20.32 2.95 35.94
CA GLN A 936 20.79 4.29 36.33
C GLN A 936 20.05 4.80 37.58
N ASN A 937 18.72 4.81 37.53
CA ASN A 937 17.88 5.25 38.66
C ASN A 937 18.13 4.43 39.94
N SER A 938 18.39 3.12 39.81
CA SER A 938 18.74 2.27 40.94
C SER A 938 20.09 2.67 41.54
N THR A 939 21.11 2.84 40.69
CA THR A 939 22.47 3.24 41.08
C THR A 939 22.50 4.61 41.75
N ASP A 940 21.83 5.61 41.17
CA ASP A 940 21.73 6.95 41.75
C ASP A 940 21.01 6.96 43.11
N ARG A 941 19.97 6.12 43.28
CA ARG A 941 19.30 5.91 44.56
C ARG A 941 20.19 5.23 45.59
N VAL A 942 20.97 4.22 45.19
CA VAL A 942 21.94 3.54 46.08
C VAL A 942 23.04 4.50 46.51
N ASN A 943 23.61 5.27 45.59
CA ASN A 943 24.63 6.27 45.88
C ASN A 943 24.08 7.39 46.78
N SER A 944 22.87 7.91 46.50
CA SER A 944 22.19 8.89 47.35
C SER A 944 21.88 8.35 48.75
N ALA A 945 21.45 7.09 48.87
CA ALA A 945 21.22 6.43 50.15
C ALA A 945 22.53 6.22 50.92
N LEU A 946 23.62 5.88 50.23
CA LEU A 946 24.95 5.72 50.83
C LEU A 946 25.49 7.05 51.37
N GLU A 947 25.31 8.15 50.64
CA GLU A 947 25.66 9.49 51.15
C GLU A 947 24.75 9.93 52.30
N LEU A 948 23.46 9.59 52.30
CA LEU A 948 22.58 9.81 53.45
C LEU A 948 23.00 8.99 54.69
N ILE A 949 23.51 7.78 54.51
CA ILE A 949 24.04 6.93 55.59
C ILE A 949 25.37 7.48 56.11
N LYS A 950 26.29 7.89 55.22
CA LYS A 950 27.55 8.60 55.60
C LYS A 950 27.25 9.91 56.34
N GLY A 951 26.31 10.70 55.83
CA GLY A 951 25.88 11.97 56.43
C GLY A 951 25.25 11.80 57.81
N ARG A 952 24.45 10.74 58.03
CA ARG A 952 23.97 10.38 59.37
C ARG A 952 25.11 9.95 60.29
N SER A 953 26.01 9.09 59.83
CA SER A 953 27.20 8.68 60.60
C SER A 953 28.08 9.87 61.00
N ALA A 954 28.19 10.90 60.16
CA ALA A 954 28.88 12.15 60.47
C ALA A 954 28.12 13.06 61.46
N ALA A 955 26.78 13.00 61.48
CA ALA A 955 25.95 13.73 62.44
C ALA A 955 25.97 13.07 63.83
N ASP A 956 25.82 11.74 63.88
CA ASP A 956 25.85 10.96 65.14
C ASP A 956 27.25 11.01 65.80
N ALA A 957 28.31 11.17 65.00
CA ALA A 957 29.69 11.35 65.47
C ALA A 957 29.94 12.65 66.27
N GLN A 958 28.99 13.60 66.35
CA GLN A 958 29.10 14.78 67.21
C GLN A 958 28.52 14.57 68.62
N SER A 959 28.03 13.36 68.97
CA SER A 959 27.35 13.10 70.25
C SER A 959 27.77 11.81 70.98
N GLN A 960 29.07 11.58 71.20
CA GLN A 960 29.56 11.09 72.52
C GLN A 960 31.10 11.12 72.65
N THR A 961 31.57 11.44 73.85
CA THR A 961 32.98 11.43 74.22
C THR A 961 33.35 10.21 75.08
N ALA A 962 34.63 9.82 74.96
CA ALA A 962 35.43 9.04 75.92
C ALA A 962 35.39 7.48 75.89
N ALA A 963 36.62 6.96 75.78
CA ALA A 963 37.20 5.81 76.50
C ALA A 963 37.42 4.46 75.78
N THR A 964 38.70 4.03 75.85
CA THR A 964 39.24 2.64 75.78
C THR A 964 39.03 1.78 74.53
N ALA A 965 40.15 1.57 73.83
CA ALA A 965 40.47 0.38 73.02
C ALA A 965 41.31 -0.63 73.88
N PRO A 966 41.78 -1.81 73.38
CA PRO A 966 41.61 -2.38 72.03
C PRO A 966 41.19 -3.88 72.00
N ASP A 967 40.87 -4.43 70.82
CA ASP A 967 41.73 -5.43 70.14
C ASP A 967 41.35 -5.61 68.65
N LYS A 968 42.07 -6.47 67.93
CA LYS A 968 42.17 -6.50 66.45
C LYS A 968 41.13 -7.37 65.73
N ALA A 969 40.63 -6.85 64.61
CA ALA A 969 40.48 -7.62 63.37
C ALA A 969 40.66 -6.67 62.17
N ALA A 970 41.37 -7.09 61.12
CA ALA A 970 41.58 -6.27 59.93
C ALA A 970 40.39 -6.39 58.96
N ALA A 971 39.58 -5.34 58.87
CA ALA A 971 38.64 -5.18 57.75
C ALA A 971 39.46 -4.87 56.50
N ALA A 972 39.49 -5.79 55.54
CA ALA A 972 40.22 -5.60 54.30
C ALA A 972 39.60 -4.46 53.48
N SER A 973 40.45 -3.55 52.98
CA SER A 973 40.08 -2.63 51.90
C SER A 973 39.87 -3.44 50.61
N GLY A 974 38.68 -3.99 50.42
CA GLY A 974 38.27 -4.55 49.14
C GLY A 974 38.40 -3.49 48.04
N PRO A 975 38.78 -3.86 46.82
CA PRO A 975 38.88 -2.90 45.73
C PRO A 975 37.51 -2.28 45.48
N VAL A 976 37.46 -0.94 45.40
CA VAL A 976 36.32 -0.25 44.81
C VAL A 976 36.32 -0.63 43.33
N VAL A 977 35.47 -1.60 42.97
CA VAL A 977 35.20 -1.91 41.57
C VAL A 977 34.61 -0.65 40.94
N PRO A 978 35.16 -0.14 39.82
CA PRO A 978 34.57 0.99 39.12
C PRO A 978 33.12 0.66 38.76
N ASP A 979 32.22 1.60 39.04
CA ASP A 979 30.80 1.44 38.77
C ASP A 979 30.57 1.50 37.24
N PRO A 980 30.23 0.38 36.58
CA PRO A 980 30.16 0.33 35.11
C PRO A 980 29.00 1.15 34.53
N ILE A 981 28.15 1.73 35.39
CA ILE A 981 27.01 2.59 35.04
C ILE A 981 27.44 4.08 35.02
N GLN A 982 28.57 4.44 35.67
CA GLN A 982 29.09 5.82 35.71
C GLN A 982 29.91 6.20 34.47
N GLU A 983 30.48 5.24 33.73
CA GLU A 983 31.24 5.50 32.50
C GLU A 983 30.35 5.64 31.24
N VAL A 984 29.03 5.53 31.39
CA VAL A 984 28.05 5.62 30.29
C VAL A 984 27.65 7.08 30.04
N ASP A 985 27.81 7.56 28.80
CA ASP A 985 27.30 8.89 28.40
C ASP A 985 25.78 8.84 28.19
N TRP A 986 25.03 9.09 29.27
CA TRP A 986 23.57 9.09 29.27
C TRP A 986 22.90 10.09 28.31
N SER A 987 23.61 11.13 27.84
CA SER A 987 23.04 12.11 26.91
C SER A 987 22.72 11.48 25.54
N MET A 988 23.61 10.58 25.09
CA MET A 988 23.54 9.80 23.85
C MET A 988 22.33 8.85 23.75
N PHE A 989 21.66 8.56 24.89
CA PHE A 989 20.53 7.63 24.98
C PHE A 989 19.16 8.35 25.00
N MET A 990 19.11 9.58 25.50
CA MET A 990 17.86 10.27 25.84
C MET A 990 17.19 10.95 24.64
N ASP A 991 17.94 11.76 23.88
CA ASP A 991 17.35 12.61 22.83
C ASP A 991 17.21 11.90 21.47
N ASP A 992 18.09 10.95 21.20
CA ASP A 992 18.43 10.53 19.82
C ASP A 992 17.42 9.64 19.11
N PHE A 993 16.39 9.17 19.80
CA PHE A 993 15.30 8.42 19.17
C PHE A 993 13.98 9.21 19.08
N GLY A 994 13.90 10.44 19.60
CA GLY A 994 12.67 11.25 19.55
C GLY A 994 11.53 10.75 20.45
N TRP A 995 11.82 9.91 21.45
CA TRP A 995 10.84 9.46 22.45
C TRP A 995 10.78 10.48 23.60
N VAL A 996 10.30 11.70 23.29
CA VAL A 996 9.86 12.66 24.31
C VAL A 996 8.63 12.07 25.01
N SER A 997 8.42 12.36 26.30
CA SER A 997 7.26 11.86 27.03
C SER A 997 5.94 12.38 26.45
N ASN A 998 4.84 11.66 26.73
CA ASN A 998 3.50 11.95 26.20
C ASN A 998 2.91 13.30 26.63
N ASP A 999 3.63 14.10 27.42
CA ASP A 999 3.15 15.35 28.01
C ASP A 999 3.38 16.58 27.11
N THR A 1000 4.24 16.48 26.09
CA THR A 1000 4.48 17.59 25.13
C THR A 1000 3.64 17.43 23.85
N VAL A 1001 2.33 17.67 23.99
CA VAL A 1001 1.46 17.97 22.85
C VAL A 1001 1.83 19.34 22.26
N LEU A 1002 1.86 19.43 20.92
CA LEU A 1002 2.18 20.63 20.11
C LEU A 1002 3.62 21.19 20.22
N LEU A 1003 4.46 20.84 19.24
CA LEU A 1003 5.28 21.79 18.44
C LEU A 1003 5.96 21.01 17.29
N GLY A 1004 5.83 21.48 16.04
CA GLY A 1004 6.32 20.70 14.88
C GLY A 1004 5.92 21.17 13.47
N LEU A 1005 5.52 22.43 13.29
CA LEU A 1005 5.56 23.10 11.98
C LEU A 1005 6.91 23.84 11.86
N PRO A 1006 7.46 23.92 10.64
CA PRO A 1006 7.28 25.12 9.80
C PRO A 1006 6.11 25.00 8.81
#